data_AF-A0A8T2UG89-F1
#
_entry.id   AF-A0A8T2UG89-F1
#
_cell.length_a   1.000
_cell.length_b   1.000
_cell.length_c   1.000
_cell.angle_alpha   90.00
_cell.angle_beta   90.00
_cell.angle_gamma   90.00
#
_symmetry.space_group_name_H-M   'P 1'
#
loop_
_entity.id
_entity.type
_entity.pdbx_description
1 polymer ?
#
loop_
_entity_poly.entity_id
_entity_poly.type
_entity_poly.pdbx_seq_one_letter_code
_entity_poly.pdbx_strand_id
1 'polypeptide(L)'
;MGESAGLLRLTVKQEGAQDELEGIEYECDSLDHQGWASLIQTCIEEKLSSLTFLISKRILQEASVYFRCLLSGDFRESAERNVCVTWYPSVFCYLLQFICTRKLDGGCDLESFLNAIMFFGVEVGTVTVMEKMNEIGLVELAPNLWTTANGFGDHLVAEACIKTFVINFEDAMRRIESENLPADFVAACLQHEQLTVSSERSLCDALLNWFRTMQKDQVYIVDGVLNKTVHNILRKVKVLLLPVEFVLGILVPSLPAKVFSVKETDLIEFNQLFHFEETSQMSVQQIQDSYSNDLAIRLSGHLRILDLAGCQQVTVAVLFHSLLQYLKQNSNNDVTLYEKLEAEIYSIFVHGSVTHSPMNQEFFTMTSLKNVCEINFQGCWRLDQNRLVHWLHVACPNLKVLNISQCPQLNVDILPQILKGCKYVEVLNASLNILRTQVELSSDRISMHIFNQDSCKYEGYLCSLTNLSFEGRNHLKDSDLYLLTRYCLNLSTINFGGCSQLTDKGLSIFLSSIRNLTKLQVPYTAFGRLSVNAVLGFSCEQHSDELWSDKIQSDFYTRECALATLDLEGCLNIDRDSISQLIKEAPLLENLNLGFLSLDDSTLLCFSGTSLNNLNLQETQVTEYGIAHILKWNQHLNSLNIRGCKKITSALAFKISDTIRKQDALNIGMAETSTLKCLAAGWGFTDSTFMALKPSLRHLQSFSLGLGSRISECVLSNLHEILPQLEDLSLVFQAISGSCMLDLLKHGQALKRLELCHCFVELSHEIIHVMPTALTSLRLERGIEWMTDADIELLVSKHQTLTSLYLTGCKNLTPRSLETISKSWQAMTYLTLKECGTMTLNGGGCLFVCKALKHLTLQHSGAGLDKDFVKCALVEVTANQLLKTN
;
A
#
# COMPACT_ATOMS: atom_id res chain seq x y z
N MET A 1 -21.37 74.85 -1.06
CA MET A 1 -21.85 74.10 0.11
C MET A 1 -22.76 73.00 -0.39
N GLY A 2 -22.23 71.78 -0.45
CA GLY A 2 -22.85 70.61 -1.08
C GLY A 2 -21.75 69.64 -1.50
N GLU A 3 -21.93 68.35 -1.24
CA GLU A 3 -21.16 67.16 -1.69
C GLU A 3 -20.02 66.56 -0.83
N SER A 4 -19.43 67.22 0.16
CA SER A 4 -18.36 66.58 0.98
C SER A 4 -18.80 66.00 2.35
N ALA A 5 -20.11 65.90 2.61
CA ALA A 5 -20.64 65.53 3.93
C ALA A 5 -20.61 64.02 4.27
N GLY A 6 -20.07 63.16 3.38
CA GLY A 6 -20.12 61.71 3.53
C GLY A 6 -18.78 60.97 3.58
N LEU A 7 -17.65 61.64 3.33
CA LEU A 7 -16.33 61.01 3.29
C LEU A 7 -15.64 61.08 4.66
N LEU A 8 -15.00 59.98 5.04
CA LEU A 8 -14.22 59.79 6.26
C LEU A 8 -12.75 59.63 5.89
N ARG A 9 -11.87 60.35 6.59
CA ARG A 9 -10.43 60.13 6.54
C ARG A 9 -10.09 59.04 7.57
N LEU A 10 -9.73 57.86 7.10
CA LEU A 10 -9.41 56.70 7.91
C LEU A 10 -7.89 56.46 7.89
N THR A 11 -7.23 56.68 9.03
CA THR A 11 -5.79 56.45 9.17
C THR A 11 -5.55 55.12 9.87
N VAL A 12 -4.78 54.23 9.25
CA VAL A 12 -4.40 52.92 9.81
C VAL A 12 -2.95 52.98 10.23
N LYS A 13 -2.63 52.68 11.49
CA LYS A 13 -1.25 52.73 12.03
C LYS A 13 -0.88 51.43 12.72
N GLN A 14 0.37 51.00 12.58
CA GLN A 14 0.90 49.86 13.32
C GLN A 14 1.19 50.24 14.78
N GLU A 15 0.99 49.30 15.71
CA GLU A 15 1.20 49.51 17.14
C GLU A 15 2.68 49.87 17.43
N GLY A 16 2.90 50.96 18.19
CA GLY A 16 4.25 51.46 18.50
C GLY A 16 4.87 52.40 17.45
N ALA A 17 4.19 52.70 16.34
CA ALA A 17 4.64 53.72 15.40
C ALA A 17 4.59 55.12 16.04
N GLN A 18 5.75 55.76 16.20
CA GLN A 18 5.83 57.18 16.58
C GLN A 18 5.77 58.06 15.32
N ASP A 19 4.96 59.10 15.43
CA ASP A 19 4.72 60.20 14.49
C ASP A 19 3.79 59.95 13.29
N GLU A 20 2.90 60.94 13.12
CA GLU A 20 2.11 61.18 11.92
C GLU A 20 3.04 61.53 10.76
N LEU A 21 3.37 60.53 9.93
CA LEU A 21 3.84 60.83 8.59
C LEU A 21 2.67 61.49 7.83
N GLU A 22 2.87 62.73 7.37
CA GLU A 22 2.05 63.35 6.32
C GLU A 22 2.14 62.47 5.07
N GLY A 23 1.28 61.44 5.03
CA GLY A 23 1.24 60.44 3.99
C GLY A 23 0.27 60.79 2.87
N ILE A 24 0.52 60.23 1.70
CA ILE A 24 -0.35 60.25 0.52
C ILE A 24 -1.76 59.76 0.94
N GLU A 25 -2.79 60.54 0.63
CA GLU A 25 -4.19 60.15 0.83
C GLU A 25 -4.68 59.35 -0.36
N TYR A 26 -5.17 58.14 -0.10
CA TYR A 26 -5.73 57.27 -1.13
C TYR A 26 -7.27 57.34 -1.12
N GLU A 27 -7.88 57.80 -2.21
CA GLU A 27 -9.33 57.76 -2.38
C GLU A 27 -9.79 56.35 -2.77
N CYS A 28 -10.49 55.67 -1.87
CA CYS A 28 -10.89 54.27 -2.09
C CYS A 28 -11.85 54.10 -3.29
N ASP A 29 -12.67 55.11 -3.57
CA ASP A 29 -13.67 55.07 -4.64
C ASP A 29 -13.06 55.24 -6.06
N SER A 30 -11.80 55.69 -6.16
CA SER A 30 -11.09 55.91 -7.43
C SER A 30 -10.05 54.84 -7.76
N LEU A 31 -9.78 53.91 -6.84
CA LEU A 31 -8.85 52.80 -7.05
C LEU A 31 -9.52 51.66 -7.83
N ASP A 32 -8.98 51.36 -9.00
CA ASP A 32 -9.31 50.14 -9.74
C ASP A 32 -8.51 48.93 -9.21
N HIS A 33 -8.73 47.76 -9.83
CA HIS A 33 -8.09 46.52 -9.39
C HIS A 33 -6.55 46.57 -9.48
N GLN A 34 -5.98 47.27 -10.47
CA GLN A 34 -4.53 47.41 -10.60
C GLN A 34 -3.98 48.41 -9.57
N GLY A 35 -4.72 49.47 -9.28
CA GLY A 35 -4.42 50.42 -8.23
C GLY A 35 -4.36 49.78 -6.85
N TRP A 36 -5.34 48.93 -6.51
CA TRP A 36 -5.31 48.16 -5.26
C TRP A 36 -4.13 47.20 -5.19
N ALA A 37 -3.87 46.44 -6.25
CA ALA A 37 -2.75 45.49 -6.29
C ALA A 37 -1.39 46.20 -6.12
N SER A 38 -1.19 47.33 -6.81
CA SER A 38 0.02 48.14 -6.68
C SER A 38 0.18 48.68 -5.26
N LEU A 39 -0.89 49.19 -4.66
CA LEU A 39 -0.86 49.73 -3.30
C LEU A 39 -0.49 48.65 -2.28
N ILE A 40 -1.12 47.49 -2.38
CA ILE A 40 -0.87 46.34 -1.49
C ILE A 40 0.59 45.88 -1.63
N GLN A 41 1.10 45.78 -2.86
CA GLN A 41 2.48 45.42 -3.12
C GLN A 41 3.46 46.42 -2.49
N THR A 42 3.24 47.72 -2.67
CA THR A 42 4.04 48.77 -2.03
C THR A 42 3.98 48.68 -0.50
N CYS A 43 2.80 48.40 0.07
CA CYS A 43 2.66 48.22 1.53
C CYS A 43 3.50 47.05 2.06
N ILE A 44 3.58 45.95 1.32
CA ILE A 44 4.33 44.76 1.70
C ILE A 44 5.84 44.98 1.52
N GLU A 45 6.26 45.55 0.38
CA GLU A 45 7.67 45.75 0.03
C GLU A 45 8.33 46.85 0.88
N GLU A 46 7.64 47.96 1.08
CA GLU A 46 8.18 49.13 1.81
C GLU A 46 7.90 49.08 3.32
N LYS A 47 7.15 48.08 3.80
CA LYS A 47 6.75 47.92 5.23
C LYS A 47 6.18 49.21 5.83
N LEU A 48 5.24 49.82 5.11
CA LEU A 48 4.60 51.06 5.54
C LEU A 48 3.92 50.87 6.91
N SER A 49 4.27 51.75 7.86
CA SER A 49 3.76 51.70 9.25
C SER A 49 2.48 52.50 9.46
N SER A 50 2.09 53.35 8.50
CA SER A 50 0.89 54.18 8.54
C SER A 50 0.36 54.46 7.13
N LEU A 51 -0.96 54.38 6.93
CA LEU A 51 -1.66 54.71 5.68
C LEU A 51 -2.91 55.54 5.97
N THR A 52 -3.26 56.46 5.08
CA THR A 52 -4.50 57.25 5.20
C THR A 52 -5.37 57.09 3.98
N PHE A 53 -6.64 56.76 4.21
CA PHE A 53 -7.64 56.50 3.19
C PHE A 53 -8.78 57.51 3.26
N LEU A 54 -9.35 57.87 2.11
CA LEU A 54 -10.60 58.62 2.02
C LEU A 54 -11.70 57.66 1.55
N ILE A 55 -12.69 57.40 2.41
CA ILE A 55 -13.74 56.41 2.15
C ILE A 55 -15.13 56.89 2.63
N SER A 56 -16.18 56.50 1.93
CA SER A 56 -17.56 56.85 2.30
C SER A 56 -17.97 56.23 3.64
N LYS A 57 -18.43 57.06 4.59
CA LYS A 57 -18.99 56.63 5.89
C LYS A 57 -20.09 55.58 5.69
N ARG A 58 -20.93 55.78 4.67
CA ARG A 58 -22.06 54.89 4.37
C ARG A 58 -21.61 53.48 3.98
N ILE A 59 -20.59 53.37 3.12
CA ILE A 59 -20.05 52.07 2.67
C ILE A 59 -19.51 51.28 3.87
N LEU A 60 -18.74 51.93 4.75
CA LEU A 60 -18.22 51.31 5.97
C LEU A 60 -19.34 50.85 6.92
N GLN A 61 -20.36 51.68 7.17
CA GLN A 61 -21.49 51.33 8.04
C GLN A 61 -22.36 50.20 7.49
N GLU A 62 -22.53 50.14 6.16
CA GLU A 62 -23.27 49.05 5.51
C GLU A 62 -22.47 47.74 5.57
N ALA A 63 -21.15 47.78 5.34
CA ALA A 63 -20.32 46.58 5.22
C ALA A 63 -19.75 46.03 6.54
N SER A 64 -19.59 46.84 7.59
CA SER A 64 -18.93 46.47 8.84
C SER A 64 -19.77 46.83 10.05
N VAL A 65 -20.01 45.85 10.94
CA VAL A 65 -20.70 46.09 12.21
C VAL A 65 -19.87 46.98 13.14
N TYR A 66 -18.55 46.81 13.15
CA TYR A 66 -17.64 47.66 13.92
C TYR A 66 -17.79 49.14 13.54
N PHE A 67 -17.67 49.46 12.25
CA PHE A 67 -17.79 50.84 11.79
C PHE A 67 -19.22 51.35 11.88
N ARG A 68 -20.23 50.49 11.75
CA ARG A 68 -21.62 50.85 12.06
C ARG A 68 -21.73 51.33 13.48
N CYS A 69 -21.28 50.56 14.47
CA CYS A 69 -21.34 50.95 15.88
C CYS A 69 -20.49 52.17 16.20
N LEU A 70 -19.28 52.28 15.65
CA LEU A 70 -18.37 53.41 15.89
C LEU A 70 -18.91 54.72 15.31
N LEU A 71 -19.49 54.66 14.11
CA LEU A 71 -19.94 55.83 13.35
C LEU A 71 -21.44 56.12 13.52
N SER A 72 -22.17 55.30 14.29
CA SER A 72 -23.58 55.54 14.62
C SER A 72 -23.76 55.69 16.14
N GLY A 73 -24.59 56.64 16.55
CA GLY A 73 -24.85 56.92 17.97
C GLY A 73 -24.02 58.06 18.56
N ASP A 74 -24.00 58.13 19.90
CA ASP A 74 -23.44 59.23 20.70
C ASP A 74 -21.92 59.10 20.98
N PHE A 75 -21.21 58.22 20.29
CA PHE A 75 -19.76 58.12 20.37
C PHE A 75 -19.09 59.40 19.87
N ARG A 76 -17.95 59.79 20.45
CA ARG A 76 -17.27 61.05 20.11
C ARG A 76 -16.80 61.04 18.67
N GLU A 77 -16.39 59.87 18.22
CA GLU A 77 -15.87 59.52 16.91
C GLU A 77 -16.94 59.60 15.79
N SER A 78 -18.23 59.52 16.14
CA SER A 78 -19.31 59.62 15.15
C SER A 78 -19.39 61.03 14.50
N ALA A 79 -19.01 62.05 15.27
CA ALA A 79 -18.91 63.44 14.83
C ALA A 79 -17.56 63.78 14.16
N GLU A 80 -16.55 62.91 14.29
CA GLU A 80 -15.22 63.16 13.73
C GLU A 80 -15.15 62.84 12.23
N ARG A 81 -14.31 63.59 11.53
CA ARG A 81 -13.98 63.35 10.11
C ARG A 81 -12.74 62.49 9.92
N ASN A 82 -11.94 62.35 10.98
CA ASN A 82 -10.70 61.60 10.99
C ASN A 82 -10.86 60.48 12.01
N VAL A 83 -10.70 59.22 11.60
CA VAL A 83 -10.73 58.07 12.49
C VAL A 83 -9.39 57.36 12.36
N CYS A 84 -8.74 57.06 13.49
CA CYS A 84 -7.51 56.31 13.53
C CYS A 84 -7.79 54.88 14.02
N VAL A 85 -7.29 53.89 13.28
CA VAL A 85 -7.38 52.47 13.63
C VAL A 85 -5.97 51.91 13.76
N THR A 86 -5.70 51.22 14.86
CA THR A 86 -4.42 50.54 15.04
C THR A 86 -4.51 49.11 14.48
N TRP A 87 -3.85 48.84 13.35
CA TRP A 87 -3.83 47.53 12.70
C TRP A 87 -2.64 47.38 11.74
N TYR A 88 -2.43 46.18 11.20
CA TYR A 88 -1.46 45.93 10.13
C TYR A 88 -1.92 46.57 8.81
N PRO A 89 -1.20 47.57 8.27
CA PRO A 89 -1.67 48.32 7.10
C PRO A 89 -1.90 47.44 5.86
N SER A 90 -1.04 46.45 5.62
CA SER A 90 -1.18 45.50 4.49
C SER A 90 -2.47 44.67 4.55
N VAL A 91 -2.79 44.11 5.73
CA VAL A 91 -4.01 43.32 5.95
C VAL A 91 -5.25 44.20 5.84
N PHE A 92 -5.16 45.43 6.37
CA PHE A 92 -6.26 46.39 6.31
C PHE A 92 -6.54 46.87 4.88
N CYS A 93 -5.52 46.99 4.03
CA CYS A 93 -5.70 47.25 2.60
C CYS A 93 -6.57 46.18 1.93
N TYR A 94 -6.31 44.89 2.20
CA TYR A 94 -7.14 43.80 1.69
C TYR A 94 -8.58 43.89 2.20
N LEU A 95 -8.77 44.24 3.48
CA LEU A 95 -10.10 44.46 4.07
C LEU A 95 -10.87 45.59 3.36
N LEU A 96 -10.22 46.74 3.14
CA LEU A 96 -10.84 47.87 2.45
C LEU A 96 -11.10 47.58 0.98
N GLN A 97 -10.15 46.96 0.28
CA GLN A 97 -10.35 46.47 -1.09
C GLN A 97 -11.59 45.59 -1.16
N PHE A 98 -11.74 44.64 -0.22
CA PHE A 98 -12.89 43.75 -0.18
C PHE A 98 -14.20 44.50 0.12
N ILE A 99 -14.20 45.44 1.07
CA ILE A 99 -15.38 46.27 1.37
C ILE A 99 -15.84 47.05 0.13
N CYS A 100 -14.90 47.63 -0.62
CA CYS A 100 -15.19 48.47 -1.78
C CYS A 100 -15.55 47.66 -3.04
N THR A 101 -14.89 46.53 -3.28
CA THR A 101 -14.97 45.81 -4.57
C THR A 101 -15.67 44.46 -4.50
N ARG A 102 -15.86 43.90 -3.29
CA ARG A 102 -16.33 42.53 -3.05
C ARG A 102 -15.47 41.44 -3.68
N LYS A 103 -14.20 41.75 -3.97
CA LYS A 103 -13.22 40.80 -4.51
C LYS A 103 -12.02 40.71 -3.57
N LEU A 104 -11.49 39.50 -3.45
CA LEU A 104 -10.27 39.20 -2.71
C LEU A 104 -9.19 38.76 -3.70
N ASP A 105 -8.06 39.44 -3.69
CA ASP A 105 -6.92 39.11 -4.54
C ASP A 105 -6.24 37.80 -4.12
N GLY A 106 -5.69 37.08 -5.10
CA GLY A 106 -5.08 35.75 -4.88
C GLY A 106 -3.80 35.75 -4.05
N GLY A 107 -3.18 36.90 -3.80
CA GLY A 107 -1.98 37.04 -2.95
C GLY A 107 -2.27 37.29 -1.46
N CYS A 108 -3.55 37.29 -1.06
CA CYS A 108 -3.95 37.57 0.31
C CYS A 108 -3.70 36.37 1.23
N ASP A 109 -3.09 36.61 2.39
CA ASP A 109 -3.04 35.63 3.47
C ASP A 109 -4.44 35.50 4.10
N LEU A 110 -5.06 34.34 3.88
CA LEU A 110 -6.44 34.08 4.32
C LEU A 110 -6.59 34.08 5.84
N GLU A 111 -5.54 33.70 6.59
CA GLU A 111 -5.57 33.70 8.05
C GLU A 111 -5.66 35.14 8.59
N SER A 112 -4.75 36.00 8.16
CA SER A 112 -4.76 37.41 8.50
C SER A 112 -6.03 38.12 8.04
N PHE A 113 -6.53 37.79 6.85
CA PHE A 113 -7.77 38.33 6.33
C PHE A 113 -8.99 37.90 7.15
N LEU A 114 -9.09 36.61 7.51
CA LEU A 114 -10.14 36.10 8.39
C LEU A 114 -10.14 36.83 9.73
N ASN A 115 -8.97 37.00 10.35
CA ASN A 115 -8.82 37.75 11.59
C ASN A 115 -9.35 39.19 11.45
N ALA A 116 -9.00 39.88 10.35
CA ALA A 116 -9.48 41.23 10.10
C ALA A 116 -11.01 41.30 9.89
N ILE A 117 -11.60 40.44 9.04
CA ILE A 117 -13.06 40.47 8.82
C ILE A 117 -13.84 40.12 10.09
N MET A 118 -13.32 39.23 10.93
CA MET A 118 -13.94 38.88 12.22
C MET A 118 -13.86 40.05 13.20
N PHE A 119 -12.69 40.68 13.33
CA PHE A 119 -12.50 41.83 14.21
C PHE A 119 -13.38 43.03 13.80
N PHE A 120 -13.43 43.35 12.51
CA PHE A 120 -14.23 44.48 11.99
C PHE A 120 -15.70 44.10 11.71
N GLY A 121 -16.13 42.87 11.95
CA GLY A 121 -17.51 42.42 11.76
C GLY A 121 -18.00 42.57 10.31
N VAL A 122 -17.23 42.09 9.34
CA VAL A 122 -17.56 42.07 7.91
C VAL A 122 -18.06 40.67 7.52
N GLU A 123 -19.32 40.38 7.82
CA GLU A 123 -19.91 39.03 7.70
C GLU A 123 -19.82 38.43 6.29
N VAL A 124 -19.99 39.24 5.24
CA VAL A 124 -19.91 38.76 3.84
C VAL A 124 -18.51 38.21 3.50
N GLY A 125 -17.48 38.64 4.23
CA GLY A 125 -16.11 38.16 4.04
C GLY A 125 -15.93 36.68 4.35
N THR A 126 -16.71 36.12 5.29
CA THR A 126 -16.54 34.71 5.71
C THR A 126 -16.98 33.76 4.59
N VAL A 127 -18.02 34.12 3.84
CA VAL A 127 -18.45 33.38 2.63
C VAL A 127 -17.36 33.38 1.58
N THR A 128 -16.71 34.52 1.32
CA THR A 128 -15.60 34.60 0.36
C THR A 128 -14.39 33.76 0.82
N VAL A 129 -14.07 33.74 2.12
CA VAL A 129 -13.03 32.86 2.67
C VAL A 129 -13.38 31.40 2.41
N MET A 130 -14.62 30.97 2.68
CA MET A 130 -15.08 29.60 2.42
C MET A 130 -15.04 29.23 0.93
N GLU A 131 -15.46 30.14 0.03
CA GLU A 131 -15.37 29.95 -1.43
C GLU A 131 -13.91 29.78 -1.86
N LYS A 132 -13.01 30.62 -1.35
CA LYS A 132 -11.58 30.56 -1.67
C LYS A 132 -10.92 29.28 -1.15
N MET A 133 -11.32 28.81 0.04
CA MET A 133 -10.88 27.54 0.59
C MET A 133 -11.26 26.37 -0.33
N ASN A 134 -12.48 26.38 -0.87
CA ASN A 134 -12.97 25.35 -1.78
C ASN A 134 -12.29 25.41 -3.17
N GLU A 135 -12.00 26.61 -3.69
CA GLU A 135 -11.33 26.80 -4.98
C GLU A 135 -9.86 26.32 -4.97
N ILE A 136 -9.13 26.63 -3.89
CA ILE A 136 -7.68 26.41 -3.84
C ILE A 136 -7.34 25.04 -3.24
N GLY A 137 -8.28 24.38 -2.55
CA GLY A 137 -8.02 23.08 -1.91
C GLY A 137 -6.96 23.19 -0.79
N LEU A 138 -7.04 24.26 0.00
CA LEU A 138 -6.07 24.64 1.03
C LEU A 138 -6.20 23.82 2.31
N VAL A 139 -5.99 22.51 2.18
CA VAL A 139 -5.98 21.56 3.30
C VAL A 139 -4.93 21.95 4.35
N GLU A 140 -3.81 22.53 3.93
CA GLU A 140 -2.69 22.95 4.79
C GLU A 140 -3.03 24.16 5.68
N LEU A 141 -3.88 25.09 5.22
CA LEU A 141 -4.28 26.26 6.01
C LEU A 141 -5.49 26.00 6.91
N ALA A 142 -6.21 24.91 6.69
CA ALA A 142 -7.43 24.58 7.44
C ALA A 142 -7.23 24.54 8.97
N PRO A 143 -6.14 24.00 9.54
CA PRO A 143 -5.93 24.01 11.00
C PRO A 143 -5.80 25.43 11.58
N ASN A 144 -5.08 26.31 10.90
CA ASN A 144 -4.88 27.69 11.34
C ASN A 144 -6.18 28.50 11.23
N LEU A 145 -6.83 28.43 10.07
CA LEU A 145 -8.13 29.08 9.84
C LEU A 145 -9.18 28.60 10.83
N TRP A 146 -9.20 27.31 11.14
CA TRP A 146 -10.06 26.76 12.18
C TRP A 146 -9.76 27.34 13.55
N THR A 147 -8.48 27.48 13.91
CA THR A 147 -8.06 28.05 15.21
C THR A 147 -8.52 29.50 15.33
N THR A 148 -8.34 30.31 14.28
CA THR A 148 -8.83 31.69 14.22
C THR A 148 -10.36 31.73 14.31
N ALA A 149 -11.07 30.97 13.47
CA ALA A 149 -12.53 30.95 13.44
C ALA A 149 -13.12 30.53 14.80
N ASN A 150 -12.58 29.46 15.40
CA ASN A 150 -13.02 28.95 16.69
C ASN A 150 -12.73 29.95 17.82
N GLY A 151 -11.61 30.69 17.76
CA GLY A 151 -11.30 31.77 18.70
C GLY A 151 -12.31 32.92 18.68
N PHE A 152 -12.90 33.22 17.52
CA PHE A 152 -13.97 34.21 17.37
C PHE A 152 -15.40 33.63 17.48
N GLY A 153 -15.54 32.31 17.61
CA GLY A 153 -16.85 31.63 17.66
C GLY A 153 -17.57 31.51 16.33
N ASP A 154 -16.88 31.55 15.19
CA ASP A 154 -17.46 31.33 13.86
C ASP A 154 -17.57 29.83 13.55
N HIS A 155 -18.78 29.30 13.67
CA HIS A 155 -19.05 27.89 13.41
C HIS A 155 -19.03 27.52 11.92
N LEU A 156 -19.34 28.45 11.01
CA LEU A 156 -19.45 28.15 9.57
C LEU A 156 -18.06 27.93 8.96
N VAL A 157 -17.13 28.85 9.24
CA VAL A 157 -15.75 28.72 8.76
C VAL A 157 -15.08 27.52 9.44
N ALA A 158 -15.29 27.33 10.75
CA ALA A 158 -14.76 26.18 11.47
C ALA A 158 -15.26 24.85 10.90
N GLU A 159 -16.57 24.72 10.61
CA GLU A 159 -17.15 23.53 9.97
C GLU A 159 -16.60 23.32 8.56
N ALA A 160 -16.46 24.38 7.76
CA ALA A 160 -15.86 24.30 6.43
C ALA A 160 -14.38 23.84 6.47
N CYS A 161 -13.60 24.31 7.45
CA CYS A 161 -12.23 23.87 7.68
C CYS A 161 -12.18 22.36 8.00
N ILE A 162 -13.03 21.91 8.95
CA ILE A 162 -13.13 20.48 9.30
C ILE A 162 -13.51 19.67 8.07
N LYS A 163 -14.57 20.06 7.34
CA LYS A 163 -15.05 19.35 6.16
C LYS A 163 -13.99 19.22 5.06
N THR A 164 -13.26 20.30 4.79
CA THR A 164 -12.16 20.31 3.81
C THR A 164 -11.05 19.35 4.22
N PHE A 165 -10.72 19.34 5.52
CA PHE A 165 -9.68 18.49 6.08
C PHE A 165 -10.06 17.01 6.10
N VAL A 166 -11.26 16.67 6.57
CA VAL A 166 -11.70 15.27 6.75
C VAL A 166 -11.94 14.52 5.44
N ILE A 167 -12.29 15.22 4.36
CA ILE A 167 -12.39 14.65 3.01
C ILE A 167 -11.00 14.25 2.49
N ASN A 168 -9.96 14.98 2.90
CA ASN A 168 -8.57 14.78 2.46
C ASN A 168 -7.66 14.29 3.59
N PHE A 169 -8.21 13.66 4.64
CA PHE A 169 -7.53 13.49 5.93
C PHE A 169 -6.14 12.84 5.82
N GLU A 170 -6.02 11.76 5.05
CA GLU A 170 -4.74 11.05 4.91
C GLU A 170 -3.68 11.85 4.16
N ASP A 171 -4.08 12.57 3.12
CA ASP A 171 -3.18 13.46 2.36
C ASP A 171 -2.80 14.67 3.21
N ALA A 172 -3.75 15.21 3.99
CA ALA A 172 -3.55 16.31 4.93
C ALA A 172 -2.47 15.97 5.96
N MET A 173 -2.64 14.84 6.65
CA MET A 173 -1.72 14.37 7.70
C MET A 173 -0.32 14.03 7.17
N ARG A 174 -0.18 13.75 5.87
CA ARG A 174 1.12 13.52 5.23
C ARG A 174 1.85 14.81 4.85
N ARG A 175 1.12 15.88 4.50
CA ARG A 175 1.69 17.15 4.03
C ARG A 175 1.94 18.14 5.14
N ILE A 176 1.10 18.14 6.18
CA ILE A 176 1.19 19.12 7.26
C ILE A 176 2.26 18.67 8.25
N GLU A 177 3.19 19.58 8.55
CA GLU A 177 4.09 19.41 9.67
C GLU A 177 3.26 19.31 10.95
N SER A 178 3.36 18.17 11.62
CA SER A 178 2.52 17.79 12.76
C SER A 178 2.55 18.78 13.93
N GLU A 179 3.57 19.63 14.03
CA GLU A 179 3.69 20.70 15.05
C GLU A 179 2.56 21.75 14.90
N ASN A 180 1.96 21.86 13.72
CA ASN A 180 0.92 22.85 13.39
C ASN A 180 -0.52 22.31 13.55
N LEU A 181 -0.72 21.11 14.12
CA LEU A 181 -2.04 20.45 14.19
C LEU A 181 -2.61 20.43 15.62
N PRO A 182 -3.59 21.30 15.95
CA PRO A 182 -4.21 21.33 17.27
C PRO A 182 -4.96 20.03 17.60
N ALA A 183 -4.83 19.54 18.83
CA ALA A 183 -5.50 18.31 19.27
C ALA A 183 -7.03 18.42 19.17
N ASP A 184 -7.61 19.57 19.53
CA ASP A 184 -9.07 19.78 19.46
C ASP A 184 -9.59 19.77 18.02
N PHE A 185 -8.79 20.29 17.07
CA PHE A 185 -9.11 20.22 15.64
C PHE A 185 -9.11 18.77 15.14
N VAL A 186 -8.08 17.99 15.49
CA VAL A 186 -8.02 16.56 15.16
C VAL A 186 -9.20 15.81 15.78
N ALA A 187 -9.55 16.10 17.04
CA ALA A 187 -10.69 15.48 17.71
C ALA A 187 -12.02 15.80 17.02
N ALA A 188 -12.22 17.04 16.55
CA ALA A 188 -13.38 17.45 15.78
C ALA A 188 -13.44 16.74 14.41
N CYS A 189 -12.29 16.65 13.72
CA CYS A 189 -12.17 15.94 12.45
C CYS A 189 -12.56 14.46 12.56
N LEU A 190 -12.13 13.77 13.62
CA LEU A 190 -12.41 12.34 13.83
C LEU A 190 -13.87 12.04 14.20
N GLN A 191 -14.62 13.05 14.61
CA GLN A 191 -16.05 12.94 14.92
C GLN A 191 -16.94 13.24 13.71
N HIS A 192 -16.38 13.84 12.66
CA HIS A 192 -17.12 14.24 11.48
C HIS A 192 -17.54 13.01 10.65
N GLU A 193 -18.79 13.00 10.18
CA GLU A 193 -19.37 11.85 9.46
C GLU A 193 -18.71 11.61 8.10
N GLN A 194 -18.22 12.67 7.46
CA GLN A 194 -17.53 12.58 6.16
C GLN A 194 -16.03 12.26 6.25
N LEU A 195 -15.54 11.84 7.42
CA LEU A 195 -14.16 11.39 7.57
C LEU A 195 -13.85 10.30 6.56
N THR A 196 -12.93 10.64 5.66
CA THR A 196 -12.55 9.77 4.53
C THR A 196 -11.14 9.27 4.76
N VAL A 197 -11.04 7.99 5.06
CA VAL A 197 -9.79 7.24 5.24
C VAL A 197 -9.89 5.95 4.44
N SER A 198 -8.78 5.53 3.84
CA SER A 198 -8.70 4.30 3.06
C SER A 198 -8.84 3.06 3.93
N SER A 199 -8.35 3.12 5.18
CA SER A 199 -8.43 2.05 6.17
C SER A 199 -8.34 2.59 7.61
N GLU A 200 -8.68 1.77 8.59
CA GLU A 200 -8.41 2.11 10.00
C GLU A 200 -6.91 2.04 10.32
N ARG A 201 -6.14 1.26 9.55
CA ARG A 201 -4.69 1.16 9.68
C ARG A 201 -4.01 2.47 9.31
N SER A 202 -4.34 3.03 8.16
CA SER A 202 -3.79 4.31 7.69
C SER A 202 -4.15 5.45 8.64
N LEU A 203 -5.39 5.46 9.16
CA LEU A 203 -5.79 6.38 10.22
C LEU A 203 -4.91 6.22 11.47
N CYS A 204 -4.72 4.99 11.94
CA CYS A 204 -3.90 4.70 13.11
C CYS A 204 -2.43 5.13 12.90
N ASP A 205 -1.85 4.84 11.74
CA ASP A 205 -0.48 5.22 11.38
C ASP A 205 -0.31 6.75 11.33
N ALA A 206 -1.28 7.46 10.74
CA ALA A 206 -1.28 8.93 10.70
C ALA A 206 -1.32 9.53 12.12
N LEU A 207 -2.19 9.01 12.99
CA LEU A 207 -2.30 9.47 14.38
C LEU A 207 -1.07 9.11 15.22
N LEU A 208 -0.47 7.93 15.00
CA LEU A 208 0.79 7.54 15.64
C LEU A 208 1.94 8.46 15.23
N ASN A 209 2.02 8.82 13.94
CA ASN A 209 3.04 9.73 13.45
C ASN A 209 2.88 11.13 14.07
N TRP A 210 1.65 11.66 14.06
CA TRP A 210 1.31 12.93 14.72
C TRP A 210 1.61 12.92 16.22
N PHE A 211 1.36 11.80 16.91
CA PHE A 211 1.68 11.67 18.32
C PHE A 211 3.19 11.64 18.61
N ARG A 212 3.98 10.95 17.79
CA ARG A 212 5.44 10.83 17.96
C ARG A 212 6.17 12.15 17.81
N THR A 213 5.69 13.03 16.93
CA THR A 213 6.26 14.35 16.75
C THR A 213 5.92 15.27 17.91
N MET A 214 4.67 15.23 18.40
CA MET A 214 4.24 15.94 19.62
C MET A 214 5.06 15.56 20.88
N GLN A 215 5.60 14.33 20.94
CA GLN A 215 6.46 13.92 22.07
C GLN A 215 7.80 14.67 22.14
N LYS A 216 8.31 15.19 21.01
CA LYS A 216 9.59 15.91 21.01
C LYS A 216 9.54 17.19 21.86
N ASP A 217 8.36 17.78 22.02
CA ASP A 217 8.16 19.04 22.74
C ASP A 217 7.79 18.86 24.22
N GLN A 218 7.63 17.63 24.71
CA GLN A 218 7.26 17.27 26.10
C GLN A 218 5.97 17.90 26.68
N VAL A 219 5.12 18.55 25.87
CA VAL A 219 3.94 19.30 26.36
C VAL A 219 2.79 18.41 26.87
N TYR A 220 2.67 17.17 26.38
CA TYR A 220 1.44 16.37 26.51
C TYR A 220 1.54 15.12 27.41
N ILE A 221 2.68 14.93 28.07
CA ILE A 221 2.88 13.89 29.09
C ILE A 221 3.19 14.60 30.41
N VAL A 222 2.21 14.59 31.31
CA VAL A 222 2.37 15.15 32.66
C VAL A 222 2.44 13.97 33.64
N ASP A 223 3.53 13.87 34.41
CA ASP A 223 3.75 12.80 35.39
C ASP A 223 3.63 11.36 34.83
N GLY A 224 4.04 11.16 33.58
CA GLY A 224 3.95 9.84 32.91
C GLY A 224 2.52 9.42 32.53
N VAL A 225 1.56 10.35 32.57
CA VAL A 225 0.17 10.14 32.14
C VAL A 225 -0.11 10.98 30.89
N LEU A 226 -0.69 10.32 29.89
CA LEU A 226 -1.09 10.94 28.63
C LEU A 226 -2.25 11.94 28.87
N ASN A 227 -2.18 13.12 28.23
CA ASN A 227 -3.29 14.06 28.19
C ASN A 227 -4.61 13.36 27.77
N LYS A 228 -5.70 13.62 28.50
CA LYS A 228 -7.03 13.03 28.25
C LYS A 228 -7.55 13.27 26.84
N THR A 229 -7.28 14.44 26.25
CA THR A 229 -7.71 14.79 24.90
C THR A 229 -7.02 13.89 23.87
N VAL A 230 -5.70 13.74 23.96
CA VAL A 230 -4.91 12.86 23.09
C VAL A 230 -5.34 11.40 23.26
N HIS A 231 -5.57 10.97 24.50
CA HIS A 231 -6.10 9.64 24.79
C HIS A 231 -7.46 9.39 24.11
N ASN A 232 -8.37 10.36 24.16
CA ASN A 232 -9.69 10.24 23.53
C ASN A 232 -9.61 10.23 22.01
N ILE A 233 -8.67 10.97 21.40
CA ILE A 233 -8.39 10.96 19.97
C ILE A 233 -7.96 9.56 19.51
N LEU A 234 -6.98 8.97 20.18
CA LEU A 234 -6.46 7.64 19.82
C LEU A 234 -7.52 6.54 19.99
N ARG A 235 -8.48 6.71 20.91
CA ARG A 235 -9.62 5.80 21.08
C ARG A 235 -10.69 5.89 19.98
N LYS A 236 -10.57 6.82 19.02
CA LYS A 236 -11.46 6.88 17.85
C LYS A 236 -11.06 5.90 16.76
N VAL A 237 -9.86 5.31 16.82
CA VAL A 237 -9.44 4.24 15.92
C VAL A 237 -10.26 2.99 16.22
N LYS A 238 -10.91 2.41 15.20
CA LYS A 238 -11.68 1.17 15.34
C LYS A 238 -10.71 -0.02 15.32
N VAL A 239 -10.21 -0.38 16.50
CA VAL A 239 -9.20 -1.45 16.66
C VAL A 239 -9.68 -2.78 16.07
N LEU A 240 -10.98 -3.05 16.11
CA LEU A 240 -11.61 -4.24 15.52
C LEU A 240 -11.59 -4.27 13.98
N LEU A 241 -11.14 -3.21 13.32
CA LEU A 241 -10.97 -3.13 11.86
C LEU A 241 -9.49 -2.98 11.45
N LEU A 242 -8.56 -3.13 12.40
CA LEU A 242 -7.14 -3.17 12.11
C LEU A 242 -6.68 -4.60 11.73
N PRO A 243 -5.66 -4.73 10.87
CA PRO A 243 -5.08 -6.03 10.58
C PRO A 243 -4.54 -6.69 11.85
N VAL A 244 -4.78 -7.99 12.01
CA VAL A 244 -4.40 -8.73 13.23
C VAL A 244 -2.90 -8.60 13.54
N GLU A 245 -2.07 -8.70 12.51
CA GLU A 245 -0.62 -8.55 12.58
C GLU A 245 -0.19 -7.15 13.05
N PHE A 246 -0.95 -6.12 12.69
CA PHE A 246 -0.70 -4.75 13.11
C PHE A 246 -1.02 -4.57 14.59
N VAL A 247 -2.17 -5.08 15.04
CA VAL A 247 -2.58 -5.02 16.45
C VAL A 247 -1.57 -5.76 17.33
N LEU A 248 -1.24 -7.00 16.99
CA LEU A 248 -0.34 -7.83 17.80
C LEU A 248 1.13 -7.42 17.70
N GLY A 249 1.57 -6.86 16.57
CA GLY A 249 2.98 -6.55 16.30
C GLY A 249 3.40 -5.13 16.61
N ILE A 250 2.47 -4.18 16.53
CA ILE A 250 2.76 -2.76 16.75
C ILE A 250 2.06 -2.27 18.00
N LEU A 251 0.76 -2.53 18.16
CA LEU A 251 0.02 -1.96 19.30
C LEU A 251 0.31 -2.67 20.62
N VAL A 252 0.36 -4.00 20.64
CA VAL A 252 0.66 -4.77 21.86
C VAL A 252 2.11 -4.57 22.34
N PRO A 253 3.17 -4.64 21.52
CA PRO A 253 4.54 -4.52 22.03
C PRO A 253 4.92 -3.08 22.42
N SER A 254 4.23 -2.08 21.88
CA SER A 254 4.41 -0.65 22.22
C SER A 254 3.84 -0.28 23.61
N LEU A 255 3.45 -1.28 24.40
CA LEU A 255 2.81 -1.16 25.71
C LEU A 255 3.63 -0.56 26.88
N PRO A 256 4.93 -0.16 26.79
CA PRO A 256 5.51 0.59 27.91
C PRO A 256 4.95 2.02 28.08
N ALA A 257 4.17 2.55 27.13
CA ALA A 257 3.85 3.98 27.08
C ALA A 257 2.38 4.39 27.33
N LYS A 258 1.43 3.47 27.59
CA LYS A 258 -0.01 3.79 27.80
C LYS A 258 -0.64 4.67 26.70
N VAL A 259 -0.10 4.64 25.48
CA VAL A 259 -0.53 5.53 24.38
C VAL A 259 -1.87 5.08 23.79
N PHE A 260 -2.01 3.77 23.54
CA PHE A 260 -3.29 3.13 23.20
C PHE A 260 -3.78 2.30 24.38
N SER A 261 -5.01 2.55 24.87
CA SER A 261 -5.69 1.58 25.72
C SER A 261 -6.54 0.67 24.85
N VAL A 262 -5.95 -0.40 24.33
CA VAL A 262 -6.78 -1.54 23.92
C VAL A 262 -7.33 -2.12 25.22
N LYS A 263 -8.64 -2.03 25.45
CA LYS A 263 -9.22 -2.63 26.65
C LYS A 263 -9.11 -4.15 26.53
N GLU A 264 -9.02 -4.81 27.67
CA GLU A 264 -9.15 -6.26 27.72
C GLU A 264 -10.50 -6.72 27.11
N THR A 265 -11.56 -5.92 27.25
CA THR A 265 -12.85 -6.14 26.58
C THR A 265 -12.77 -6.08 25.07
N ASP A 266 -11.94 -5.19 24.50
CA ASP A 266 -11.79 -5.05 23.05
C ASP A 266 -11.07 -6.29 22.49
N LEU A 267 -10.10 -6.84 23.23
CA LEU A 267 -9.45 -8.12 22.89
C LEU A 267 -10.42 -9.31 23.04
N ILE A 268 -11.30 -9.28 24.03
CA ILE A 268 -12.34 -10.31 24.21
C ILE A 268 -13.34 -10.25 23.06
N GLU A 269 -13.87 -9.08 22.71
CA GLU A 269 -14.77 -8.88 21.56
C GLU A 269 -14.06 -9.27 20.26
N PHE A 270 -12.82 -8.84 20.06
CA PHE A 270 -11.99 -9.26 18.93
C PHE A 270 -11.93 -10.79 18.83
N ASN A 271 -11.61 -11.47 19.93
CA ASN A 271 -11.60 -12.93 19.98
C ASN A 271 -12.99 -13.55 19.69
N GLN A 272 -14.06 -13.01 20.26
CA GLN A 272 -15.43 -13.48 20.02
C GLN A 272 -15.83 -13.35 18.55
N LEU A 273 -15.44 -12.26 17.88
CA LEU A 273 -15.74 -12.03 16.47
C LEU A 273 -15.06 -13.06 15.57
N PHE A 274 -13.82 -13.45 15.87
CA PHE A 274 -13.16 -14.57 15.19
C PHE A 274 -13.98 -15.86 15.30
N HIS A 275 -14.66 -16.06 16.43
CA HIS A 275 -15.52 -17.21 16.70
C HIS A 275 -17.01 -16.99 16.35
N PHE A 276 -17.39 -15.95 15.59
CA PHE A 276 -18.81 -15.66 15.23
C PHE A 276 -19.29 -16.28 13.89
N GLU A 277 -20.42 -17.01 13.89
CA GLU A 277 -21.00 -17.71 12.72
C GLU A 277 -21.89 -16.81 11.88
N GLU A 278 -21.47 -16.52 10.66
CA GLU A 278 -22.40 -15.98 9.68
C GLU A 278 -23.24 -17.10 9.06
N THR A 279 -24.52 -17.14 9.41
CA THR A 279 -25.48 -18.04 8.77
C THR A 279 -26.23 -17.33 7.64
N SER A 280 -26.66 -18.09 6.62
CA SER A 280 -27.54 -17.59 5.56
C SER A 280 -28.94 -17.20 6.01
N GLN A 281 -29.30 -17.47 7.27
CA GLN A 281 -30.62 -17.21 7.83
C GLN A 281 -30.65 -16.01 8.79
N MET A 282 -29.51 -15.33 9.02
CA MET A 282 -29.50 -14.12 9.87
C MET A 282 -30.47 -13.08 9.29
N SER A 283 -31.19 -12.36 10.14
CA SER A 283 -31.99 -11.17 9.79
C SER A 283 -31.13 -9.90 9.78
N VAL A 284 -31.60 -8.81 9.14
CA VAL A 284 -30.89 -7.50 9.23
C VAL A 284 -30.77 -7.06 10.67
N GLN A 285 -31.83 -7.22 11.46
CA GLN A 285 -31.83 -6.86 12.87
C GLN A 285 -30.78 -7.67 13.64
N GLN A 286 -30.65 -8.97 13.37
CA GLN A 286 -29.60 -9.80 13.97
C GLN A 286 -28.20 -9.36 13.54
N ILE A 287 -28.00 -8.93 12.28
CA ILE A 287 -26.74 -8.35 11.82
C ILE A 287 -26.46 -7.05 12.59
N GLN A 288 -27.41 -6.14 12.67
CA GLN A 288 -27.26 -4.87 13.39
C GLN A 288 -27.03 -5.05 14.90
N ASP A 289 -27.71 -6.00 15.52
CA ASP A 289 -27.60 -6.28 16.96
C ASP A 289 -26.31 -7.05 17.30
N SER A 290 -25.78 -7.85 16.36
CA SER A 290 -24.57 -8.66 16.58
C SER A 290 -23.27 -7.88 16.37
N TYR A 291 -23.30 -6.79 15.61
CA TYR A 291 -22.12 -5.99 15.31
C TYR A 291 -22.20 -4.62 15.99
N SER A 292 -21.23 -4.31 16.85
CA SER A 292 -21.10 -2.98 17.42
C SER A 292 -20.77 -1.94 16.34
N ASN A 293 -21.08 -0.67 16.59
CA ASN A 293 -20.65 0.44 15.70
C ASN A 293 -19.13 0.48 15.48
N ASP A 294 -18.36 -0.14 16.37
CA ASP A 294 -16.90 -0.24 16.27
C ASP A 294 -16.45 -1.23 15.19
N LEU A 295 -17.34 -2.07 14.64
CA LEU A 295 -17.10 -2.95 13.48
C LEU A 295 -17.58 -2.37 12.15
N ALA A 296 -18.37 -1.31 12.16
CA ALA A 296 -18.83 -0.71 10.92
C ALA A 296 -17.67 0.01 10.20
N ILE A 297 -17.44 -0.34 8.95
CA ILE A 297 -16.45 0.30 8.09
C ILE A 297 -16.90 1.74 7.83
N ARG A 298 -15.96 2.68 7.91
CA ARG A 298 -16.21 4.09 7.59
C ARG A 298 -16.37 4.23 6.07
N LEU A 299 -17.62 4.31 5.63
CA LEU A 299 -17.96 4.58 4.24
C LEU A 299 -18.33 6.04 4.10
N SER A 300 -17.78 6.71 3.09
CA SER A 300 -18.11 8.09 2.75
C SER A 300 -18.38 8.21 1.25
N GLY A 301 -19.14 9.24 0.85
CA GLY A 301 -19.35 9.55 -0.56
C GLY A 301 -18.08 9.98 -1.29
N HIS A 302 -17.01 10.32 -0.56
CA HIS A 302 -15.73 10.78 -1.11
C HIS A 302 -14.66 9.68 -1.14
N LEU A 303 -14.96 8.50 -0.58
CA LEU A 303 -14.03 7.38 -0.51
C LEU A 303 -13.65 6.90 -1.92
N ARG A 304 -12.35 6.80 -2.20
CA ARG A 304 -11.81 6.30 -3.47
C ARG A 304 -11.18 4.91 -3.36
N ILE A 305 -10.53 4.65 -2.23
CA ILE A 305 -9.83 3.41 -1.93
C ILE A 305 -10.43 2.84 -0.65
N LEU A 306 -10.83 1.57 -0.66
CA LEU A 306 -11.21 0.83 0.55
C LEU A 306 -10.20 -0.31 0.76
N ASP A 307 -9.33 -0.16 1.75
CA ASP A 307 -8.30 -1.15 2.09
C ASP A 307 -8.63 -1.85 3.41
N LEU A 308 -8.95 -3.14 3.31
CA LEU A 308 -9.20 -4.04 4.44
C LEU A 308 -8.17 -5.18 4.46
N ALA A 309 -7.02 -5.03 3.81
CA ALA A 309 -6.01 -6.07 3.71
C ALA A 309 -5.55 -6.55 5.10
N GLY A 310 -5.64 -7.86 5.31
CA GLY A 310 -5.25 -8.50 6.57
C GLY A 310 -6.27 -8.34 7.70
N CYS A 311 -7.41 -7.69 7.48
CA CYS A 311 -8.52 -7.62 8.44
C CYS A 311 -9.34 -8.92 8.39
N GLN A 312 -8.75 -9.99 8.91
CA GLN A 312 -9.29 -11.35 8.90
C GLN A 312 -10.66 -11.50 9.59
N GLN A 313 -10.98 -10.57 10.49
CA GLN A 313 -12.24 -10.49 11.21
C GLN A 313 -13.40 -9.93 10.37
N VAL A 314 -13.11 -9.28 9.23
CA VAL A 314 -14.13 -8.70 8.36
C VAL A 314 -14.84 -9.80 7.58
N THR A 315 -16.15 -9.78 7.64
CA THR A 315 -17.05 -10.72 6.99
C THR A 315 -17.98 -9.99 6.01
N VAL A 316 -18.78 -10.73 5.24
CA VAL A 316 -19.71 -10.08 4.29
C VAL A 316 -20.86 -9.39 5.02
N ALA A 317 -21.32 -9.87 6.19
CA ALA A 317 -22.33 -9.13 6.94
C ALA A 317 -21.79 -7.79 7.48
N VAL A 318 -20.51 -7.70 7.84
CA VAL A 318 -19.88 -6.41 8.18
C VAL A 318 -19.93 -5.44 6.99
N LEU A 319 -19.68 -5.92 5.77
CA LEU A 319 -19.78 -5.09 4.55
C LEU A 319 -21.20 -4.55 4.33
N PHE A 320 -22.22 -5.41 4.46
CA PHE A 320 -23.61 -4.99 4.31
C PHE A 320 -24.10 -4.12 5.47
N HIS A 321 -23.70 -4.41 6.72
CA HIS A 321 -23.99 -3.57 7.88
C HIS A 321 -23.42 -2.17 7.70
N SER A 322 -22.17 -2.06 7.23
CA SER A 322 -21.52 -0.78 6.96
C SER A 322 -22.25 -0.01 5.86
N LEU A 323 -22.74 -0.71 4.82
CA LEU A 323 -23.55 -0.10 3.77
C LEU A 323 -24.89 0.43 4.32
N LEU A 324 -25.54 -0.30 5.23
CA LEU A 324 -26.75 0.18 5.90
C LEU A 324 -26.48 1.42 6.76
N GLN A 325 -25.35 1.50 7.46
CA GLN A 325 -24.97 2.71 8.21
C GLN A 325 -24.77 3.90 7.27
N TYR A 326 -24.08 3.70 6.14
CA TYR A 326 -23.89 4.71 5.12
C TYR A 326 -25.21 5.23 4.56
N LEU A 327 -26.17 4.34 4.28
CA LEU A 327 -27.50 4.73 3.82
C LEU A 327 -28.26 5.53 4.86
N LYS A 328 -28.18 5.12 6.13
CA LYS A 328 -28.85 5.83 7.22
C LYS A 328 -28.40 7.28 7.29
N GLN A 329 -27.09 7.52 7.16
CA GLN A 329 -26.50 8.87 7.13
C GLN A 329 -26.99 9.70 5.93
N ASN A 330 -27.09 9.09 4.74
CA ASN A 330 -27.47 9.81 3.52
C ASN A 330 -29.00 9.92 3.29
N SER A 331 -29.82 9.21 4.07
CA SER A 331 -31.28 9.19 3.90
C SER A 331 -32.01 10.48 4.33
N ASN A 332 -31.29 11.51 4.79
CA ASN A 332 -31.86 12.78 5.29
C ASN A 332 -32.98 12.59 6.34
N ASN A 333 -32.88 11.52 7.15
CA ASN A 333 -33.89 11.09 8.13
C ASN A 333 -35.23 10.59 7.56
N ASP A 334 -35.31 10.22 6.28
CA ASP A 334 -36.48 9.52 5.73
C ASP A 334 -36.49 8.05 6.17
N VAL A 335 -37.18 7.80 7.29
CA VAL A 335 -37.32 6.46 7.88
C VAL A 335 -37.98 5.48 6.91
N THR A 336 -38.97 5.92 6.14
CA THR A 336 -39.72 5.03 5.24
C THR A 336 -38.90 4.61 4.03
N LEU A 337 -38.04 5.50 3.53
CA LEU A 337 -37.08 5.19 2.49
C LEU A 337 -36.02 4.22 3.02
N TYR A 338 -35.47 4.49 4.21
CA TYR A 338 -34.49 3.63 4.84
C TYR A 338 -35.00 2.19 5.02
N GLU A 339 -36.20 2.00 5.59
CA GLU A 339 -36.80 0.67 5.81
C GLU A 339 -36.96 -0.13 4.50
N LYS A 340 -37.28 0.55 3.38
CA LYS A 340 -37.38 -0.08 2.06
C LYS A 340 -36.02 -0.51 1.52
N LEU A 341 -35.02 0.37 1.59
CA LEU A 341 -33.65 0.09 1.15
C LEU A 341 -33.02 -1.03 1.98
N GLU A 342 -33.30 -1.04 3.29
CA GLU A 342 -32.85 -2.04 4.24
C GLU A 342 -33.40 -3.43 3.89
N ALA A 343 -34.69 -3.54 3.59
CA ALA A 343 -35.32 -4.80 3.16
C ALA A 343 -34.75 -5.32 1.84
N GLU A 344 -34.38 -4.43 0.92
CA GLU A 344 -33.79 -4.81 -0.36
C GLU A 344 -32.34 -5.31 -0.19
N ILE A 345 -31.52 -4.63 0.63
CA ILE A 345 -30.18 -5.11 1.02
C ILE A 345 -30.26 -6.48 1.68
N TYR A 346 -31.23 -6.68 2.57
CA TYR A 346 -31.44 -7.97 3.22
C TYR A 346 -31.70 -9.09 2.23
N SER A 347 -32.62 -8.84 1.29
CA SER A 347 -32.97 -9.80 0.25
C SER A 347 -31.76 -10.18 -0.59
N ILE A 348 -30.91 -9.21 -0.91
CA ILE A 348 -29.66 -9.44 -1.66
C ILE A 348 -28.68 -10.30 -0.84
N PHE A 349 -28.49 -9.98 0.45
CA PHE A 349 -27.60 -10.72 1.34
C PHE A 349 -28.02 -12.19 1.52
N VAL A 350 -29.33 -12.45 1.68
CA VAL A 350 -29.87 -13.78 1.97
C VAL A 350 -30.08 -14.61 0.70
N HIS A 351 -30.72 -14.03 -0.33
CA HIS A 351 -31.20 -14.76 -1.49
C HIS A 351 -30.28 -14.69 -2.70
N GLY A 352 -29.28 -13.81 -2.71
CA GLY A 352 -28.33 -13.67 -3.82
C GLY A 352 -28.99 -13.28 -5.14
N SER A 353 -30.15 -12.62 -5.09
CA SER A 353 -30.86 -12.15 -6.27
C SER A 353 -31.07 -10.65 -6.19
N VAL A 354 -30.52 -9.91 -7.14
CA VAL A 354 -30.92 -8.53 -7.41
C VAL A 354 -32.27 -8.61 -8.12
N THR A 355 -33.36 -8.38 -7.40
CA THR A 355 -34.70 -8.38 -8.00
C THR A 355 -34.82 -7.19 -8.96
N HIS A 356 -35.07 -7.45 -10.25
CA HIS A 356 -35.33 -6.41 -11.25
C HIS A 356 -36.69 -5.73 -10.98
N SER A 357 -36.77 -4.86 -9.96
CA SER A 357 -37.94 -4.02 -9.67
C SER A 357 -37.79 -2.62 -10.30
N PRO A 358 -38.88 -1.87 -10.55
CA PRO A 358 -38.83 -0.48 -11.03
C PRO A 358 -38.22 0.52 -10.04
N MET A 359 -37.92 0.10 -8.79
CA MET A 359 -37.29 0.90 -7.72
C MET A 359 -35.76 1.02 -7.89
N ASN A 360 -35.20 0.39 -8.92
CA ASN A 360 -33.75 0.15 -9.07
C ASN A 360 -32.90 1.41 -9.20
N GLN A 361 -33.35 2.50 -9.85
CA GLN A 361 -32.47 3.66 -10.03
C GLN A 361 -32.16 4.37 -8.72
N GLU A 362 -33.17 4.62 -7.88
CA GLU A 362 -33.00 5.33 -6.62
C GLU A 362 -32.19 4.48 -5.62
N PHE A 363 -32.48 3.18 -5.54
CA PHE A 363 -31.71 2.20 -4.78
C PHE A 363 -30.22 2.25 -5.17
N PHE A 364 -29.90 2.03 -6.45
CA PHE A 364 -28.50 2.06 -6.91
C PHE A 364 -27.84 3.43 -6.75
N THR A 365 -28.59 4.54 -6.87
CA THR A 365 -27.99 5.86 -6.64
C THR A 365 -27.59 6.10 -5.19
N MET A 366 -28.33 5.55 -4.23
CA MET A 366 -28.11 5.74 -2.80
C MET A 366 -27.14 4.72 -2.21
N THR A 367 -27.17 3.47 -2.68
CA THR A 367 -26.24 2.41 -2.22
C THR A 367 -24.86 2.49 -2.87
N SER A 368 -24.76 3.11 -4.04
CA SER A 368 -23.51 3.12 -4.80
C SER A 368 -22.49 4.08 -4.19
N LEU A 369 -21.36 3.52 -3.79
CA LEU A 369 -20.11 4.24 -3.51
C LEU A 369 -19.43 4.61 -4.85
N LYS A 370 -20.02 5.57 -5.57
CA LYS A 370 -19.66 5.90 -6.97
C LYS A 370 -18.19 6.27 -7.18
N ASN A 371 -17.53 6.77 -6.14
CA ASN A 371 -16.14 7.22 -6.17
C ASN A 371 -15.14 6.12 -5.82
N VAL A 372 -15.59 5.00 -5.25
CA VAL A 372 -14.72 3.87 -4.90
C VAL A 372 -14.27 3.20 -6.19
N CYS A 373 -12.97 3.30 -6.47
CA CYS A 373 -12.34 2.70 -7.65
C CYS A 373 -11.37 1.59 -7.29
N GLU A 374 -10.93 1.49 -6.03
CA GLU A 374 -10.00 0.46 -5.58
C GLU A 374 -10.50 -0.19 -4.30
N ILE A 375 -10.48 -1.52 -4.27
CA ILE A 375 -10.81 -2.33 -3.10
C ILE A 375 -9.74 -3.39 -2.89
N ASN A 376 -9.23 -3.44 -1.66
CA ASN A 376 -8.24 -4.42 -1.24
C ASN A 376 -8.79 -5.29 -0.10
N PHE A 377 -9.08 -6.54 -0.42
CA PHE A 377 -9.51 -7.59 0.50
C PHE A 377 -8.43 -8.66 0.70
N GLN A 378 -7.16 -8.32 0.47
CA GLN A 378 -6.07 -9.28 0.56
C GLN A 378 -6.07 -9.99 1.93
N GLY A 379 -6.14 -11.32 1.93
CA GLY A 379 -6.11 -12.14 3.15
C GLY A 379 -7.41 -12.12 3.98
N CYS A 380 -8.50 -11.56 3.48
CA CYS A 380 -9.82 -11.61 4.11
C CYS A 380 -10.50 -12.96 3.82
N TRP A 381 -10.11 -13.99 4.57
CA TRP A 381 -10.53 -15.38 4.33
C TRP A 381 -11.99 -15.69 4.72
N ARG A 382 -12.68 -14.77 5.42
CA ARG A 382 -14.10 -14.90 5.82
C ARG A 382 -15.10 -14.37 4.80
N LEU A 383 -14.63 -13.87 3.67
CA LEU A 383 -15.51 -13.37 2.62
C LEU A 383 -16.09 -14.55 1.82
N ASP A 384 -17.41 -14.71 1.89
CA ASP A 384 -18.17 -15.63 1.04
C ASP A 384 -18.21 -15.12 -0.40
N GLN A 385 -17.87 -16.00 -1.37
CA GLN A 385 -17.75 -15.65 -2.77
C GLN A 385 -19.03 -15.05 -3.36
N ASN A 386 -20.18 -15.70 -3.15
CA ASN A 386 -21.42 -15.29 -3.81
C ASN A 386 -21.92 -13.96 -3.25
N ARG A 387 -21.94 -13.82 -1.91
CA ARG A 387 -22.39 -12.58 -1.28
C ARG A 387 -21.44 -11.42 -1.55
N LEU A 388 -20.13 -11.68 -1.64
CA LEU A 388 -19.15 -10.66 -2.02
C LEU A 388 -19.44 -10.10 -3.41
N VAL A 389 -19.69 -10.97 -4.40
CA VAL A 389 -20.05 -10.54 -5.75
C VAL A 389 -21.28 -9.63 -5.74
N HIS A 390 -22.32 -10.02 -5.00
CA HIS A 390 -23.53 -9.20 -4.87
C HIS A 390 -23.26 -7.85 -4.22
N TRP A 391 -22.48 -7.83 -3.14
CA TRP A 391 -22.10 -6.59 -2.48
C TRP A 391 -21.33 -5.66 -3.45
N LEU A 392 -20.37 -6.20 -4.20
CA LEU A 392 -19.61 -5.43 -5.20
C LEU A 392 -20.51 -4.84 -6.29
N HIS A 393 -21.47 -5.61 -6.80
CA HIS A 393 -22.42 -5.14 -7.82
C HIS A 393 -23.30 -3.99 -7.32
N VAL A 394 -23.68 -4.02 -6.04
CA VAL A 394 -24.56 -3.01 -5.43
C VAL A 394 -23.80 -1.76 -4.99
N ALA A 395 -22.67 -1.96 -4.30
CA ALA A 395 -21.93 -0.89 -3.65
C ALA A 395 -20.88 -0.24 -4.57
N CYS A 396 -20.27 -0.99 -5.49
CA CYS A 396 -19.05 -0.57 -6.19
C CYS A 396 -19.12 -0.78 -7.72
N PRO A 397 -20.07 -0.13 -8.42
CA PRO A 397 -20.26 -0.31 -9.86
C PRO A 397 -19.10 0.24 -10.72
N ASN A 398 -18.35 1.23 -10.21
CA ASN A 398 -17.23 1.88 -10.89
C ASN A 398 -15.86 1.31 -10.49
N LEU A 399 -15.83 0.12 -9.89
CA LEU A 399 -14.60 -0.53 -9.44
C LEU A 399 -13.62 -0.73 -10.60
N LYS A 400 -12.38 -0.31 -10.40
CA LYS A 400 -11.27 -0.46 -11.35
C LYS A 400 -10.24 -1.47 -10.86
N VAL A 401 -9.93 -1.47 -9.57
CA VAL A 401 -8.90 -2.31 -8.96
C VAL A 401 -9.53 -3.17 -7.88
N LEU A 402 -9.38 -4.49 -8.01
CA LEU A 402 -9.82 -5.45 -7.00
C LEU A 402 -8.66 -6.38 -6.63
N ASN A 403 -8.23 -6.32 -5.37
CA ASN A 403 -7.26 -7.25 -4.81
C ASN A 403 -7.97 -8.21 -3.84
N ILE A 404 -8.05 -9.48 -4.22
CA ILE A 404 -8.56 -10.62 -3.44
C ILE A 404 -7.48 -11.69 -3.28
N SER A 405 -6.20 -11.29 -3.28
CA SER A 405 -5.08 -12.20 -3.07
C SER A 405 -5.05 -12.76 -1.65
N GLN A 406 -4.45 -13.93 -1.46
CA GLN A 406 -4.47 -14.69 -0.20
C GLN A 406 -5.88 -15.04 0.32
N CYS A 407 -6.88 -15.10 -0.57
CA CYS A 407 -8.23 -15.58 -0.29
C CYS A 407 -8.46 -16.94 -0.97
N PRO A 408 -7.98 -18.04 -0.38
CA PRO A 408 -8.07 -19.38 -0.99
C PRO A 408 -9.50 -19.87 -1.17
N GLN A 409 -10.45 -19.35 -0.39
CA GLN A 409 -11.87 -19.70 -0.46
C GLN A 409 -12.57 -19.16 -1.72
N LEU A 410 -11.99 -18.17 -2.39
CA LEU A 410 -12.54 -17.57 -3.61
C LEU A 410 -11.97 -18.28 -4.83
N ASN A 411 -12.84 -18.87 -5.67
CA ASN A 411 -12.47 -19.62 -6.86
C ASN A 411 -12.31 -18.73 -8.10
N VAL A 412 -11.69 -19.25 -9.15
CA VAL A 412 -11.39 -18.50 -10.39
C VAL A 412 -12.66 -18.14 -11.17
N ASP A 413 -13.72 -18.92 -11.01
CA ASP A 413 -15.04 -18.66 -11.60
C ASP A 413 -15.73 -17.39 -11.05
N ILE A 414 -15.17 -16.79 -9.99
CA ILE A 414 -15.61 -15.48 -9.47
C ILE A 414 -15.43 -14.37 -10.50
N LEU A 415 -14.40 -14.44 -11.36
CA LEU A 415 -14.09 -13.34 -12.29
C LEU A 415 -15.23 -13.09 -13.28
N PRO A 416 -15.77 -14.11 -14.01
CA PRO A 416 -16.97 -13.93 -14.82
C PRO A 416 -18.18 -13.36 -14.05
N GLN A 417 -18.33 -13.71 -12.77
CA GLN A 417 -19.43 -13.21 -11.94
C GLN A 417 -19.26 -11.73 -11.57
N ILE A 418 -18.03 -11.31 -11.21
CA ILE A 418 -17.69 -9.91 -10.94
C ILE A 418 -17.92 -9.06 -12.20
N LEU A 419 -17.39 -9.50 -13.34
CA LEU A 419 -17.45 -8.73 -14.60
C LEU A 419 -18.86 -8.53 -15.15
N LYS A 420 -19.87 -9.30 -14.70
CA LYS A 420 -21.28 -9.04 -15.04
C LYS A 420 -21.78 -7.69 -14.51
N GLY A 421 -21.36 -7.30 -13.30
CA GLY A 421 -21.80 -6.05 -12.66
C GLY A 421 -20.72 -4.96 -12.61
N CYS A 422 -19.46 -5.32 -12.36
CA CYS A 422 -18.33 -4.39 -12.30
C CYS A 422 -17.58 -4.38 -13.65
N LYS A 423 -18.14 -3.69 -14.64
CA LYS A 423 -17.65 -3.73 -16.04
C LYS A 423 -16.34 -2.98 -16.27
N TYR A 424 -15.96 -2.09 -15.35
CA TYR A 424 -14.80 -1.21 -15.46
C TYR A 424 -13.55 -1.75 -14.74
N VAL A 425 -13.57 -3.00 -14.27
CA VAL A 425 -12.41 -3.59 -13.60
C VAL A 425 -11.25 -3.69 -14.60
N GLU A 426 -10.17 -2.99 -14.29
CA GLU A 426 -8.91 -2.92 -15.03
C GLU A 426 -7.87 -3.87 -14.42
N VAL A 427 -7.84 -3.99 -13.08
CA VAL A 427 -6.87 -4.81 -12.35
C VAL A 427 -7.59 -5.80 -11.45
N LEU A 428 -7.35 -7.10 -11.64
CA LEU A 428 -7.73 -8.15 -10.70
C LEU A 428 -6.50 -8.92 -10.23
N ASN A 429 -6.28 -8.93 -8.92
CA ASN A 429 -5.31 -9.80 -8.27
C ASN A 429 -6.02 -10.83 -7.39
N ALA A 430 -5.90 -12.12 -7.73
CA ALA A 430 -6.45 -13.25 -6.99
C ALA A 430 -5.38 -14.31 -6.67
N SER A 431 -4.11 -13.89 -6.55
CA SER A 431 -2.96 -14.75 -6.24
C SER A 431 -3.06 -15.43 -4.87
N LEU A 432 -2.43 -16.59 -4.73
CA LEU A 432 -2.15 -17.29 -3.48
C LEU A 432 -0.64 -17.47 -3.32
N ASN A 433 -0.08 -17.14 -2.16
CA ASN A 433 1.34 -17.40 -1.89
C ASN A 433 1.50 -18.85 -1.43
N ILE A 434 1.19 -19.82 -2.30
CA ILE A 434 1.56 -21.19 -2.01
C ILE A 434 3.07 -21.28 -2.20
N LEU A 435 3.80 -21.49 -1.09
CA LEU A 435 5.24 -21.70 -1.09
C LEU A 435 5.61 -22.63 -2.26
N ARG A 436 6.70 -22.27 -2.97
CA ARG A 436 7.45 -23.06 -3.96
C ARG A 436 7.95 -24.39 -3.35
N THR A 437 7.03 -25.16 -2.80
CA THR A 437 7.21 -26.54 -2.40
C THR A 437 7.41 -27.30 -3.69
N GLN A 438 8.51 -28.04 -3.77
CA GLN A 438 8.81 -28.91 -4.88
C GLN A 438 7.59 -29.80 -5.13
N VAL A 439 6.82 -29.46 -6.16
CA VAL A 439 5.70 -30.29 -6.61
C VAL A 439 6.34 -31.48 -7.31
N GLU A 440 6.38 -32.62 -6.62
CA GLU A 440 6.42 -33.90 -7.32
C GLU A 440 5.12 -34.01 -8.12
N LEU A 441 5.22 -33.73 -9.42
CA LEU A 441 4.12 -33.85 -10.37
C LEU A 441 3.77 -35.34 -10.50
N SER A 442 2.69 -35.76 -9.83
CA SER A 442 1.99 -36.98 -10.20
C SER A 442 1.25 -36.73 -11.51
N SER A 443 1.57 -37.53 -12.53
CA SER A 443 0.94 -37.47 -13.84
C SER A 443 -0.45 -38.11 -13.80
N ASP A 444 -1.43 -37.46 -13.19
CA ASP A 444 -2.81 -37.93 -13.28
C ASP A 444 -3.46 -37.39 -14.55
N ARG A 445 -3.69 -38.31 -15.50
CA ARG A 445 -4.54 -38.10 -16.67
C ARG A 445 -5.98 -37.90 -16.17
N ILE A 446 -6.53 -36.69 -16.26
CA ILE A 446 -7.95 -36.44 -15.98
C ILE A 446 -8.71 -36.19 -17.27
N SER A 447 -9.77 -36.98 -17.43
CA SER A 447 -10.77 -36.97 -18.48
C SER A 447 -11.49 -35.61 -18.60
N MET A 448 -11.60 -35.09 -19.83
CA MET A 448 -12.43 -33.94 -20.15
C MET A 448 -13.90 -34.24 -19.81
N HIS A 449 -14.44 -33.60 -18.77
CA HIS A 449 -15.88 -33.47 -18.62
C HIS A 449 -16.30 -32.20 -19.35
N ILE A 450 -16.87 -32.39 -20.54
CA ILE A 450 -17.56 -31.35 -21.29
C ILE A 450 -18.73 -30.90 -20.43
N PHE A 451 -18.66 -29.70 -19.85
CA PHE A 451 -19.84 -29.08 -19.27
C PHE A 451 -20.83 -28.78 -20.40
N ASN A 452 -22.05 -29.27 -20.23
CA ASN A 452 -23.17 -28.99 -21.13
C ASN A 452 -23.29 -27.47 -21.33
N GLN A 453 -23.26 -27.09 -22.61
CA GLN A 453 -23.65 -25.77 -23.09
C GLN A 453 -25.15 -25.60 -22.86
N ASP A 454 -25.54 -25.07 -21.70
CA ASP A 454 -26.84 -24.43 -21.60
C ASP A 454 -26.73 -22.95 -21.98
N SER A 455 -27.58 -22.61 -22.94
CA SER A 455 -27.66 -21.36 -23.67
C SER A 455 -27.68 -20.13 -22.77
N CYS A 456 -26.56 -19.46 -22.65
CA CYS A 456 -26.57 -18.02 -22.39
C CYS A 456 -26.05 -17.34 -23.66
N LYS A 457 -26.97 -16.67 -24.36
CA LYS A 457 -26.64 -15.70 -25.41
C LYS A 457 -25.88 -14.55 -24.74
N TYR A 458 -24.56 -14.67 -24.65
CA TYR A 458 -23.72 -13.62 -24.09
C TYR A 458 -23.35 -12.64 -25.20
N GLU A 459 -24.02 -11.50 -25.22
CA GLU A 459 -23.63 -10.33 -26.01
C GLU A 459 -22.22 -9.88 -25.60
N GLY A 460 -21.44 -9.41 -26.57
CA GLY A 460 -20.01 -9.10 -26.40
C GLY A 460 -19.74 -8.12 -25.27
N TYR A 461 -19.28 -8.63 -24.13
CA TYR A 461 -18.76 -7.81 -23.04
C TYR A 461 -17.36 -7.31 -23.44
N LEU A 462 -17.28 -6.04 -23.84
CA LEU A 462 -16.00 -5.33 -23.94
C LEU A 462 -15.47 -5.15 -22.51
N CYS A 463 -14.51 -5.97 -22.11
CA CYS A 463 -13.92 -5.90 -20.78
C CYS A 463 -12.70 -4.95 -20.78
N SER A 464 -12.61 -4.12 -19.73
CA SER A 464 -11.51 -3.18 -19.51
C SER A 464 -10.28 -3.80 -18.84
N LEU A 465 -10.28 -5.12 -18.57
CA LEU A 465 -9.23 -5.79 -17.81
C LEU A 465 -7.88 -5.69 -18.55
N THR A 466 -6.90 -5.10 -17.88
CA THR A 466 -5.52 -4.92 -18.34
C THR A 466 -4.54 -5.76 -17.53
N ASN A 467 -4.82 -6.01 -16.24
CA ASN A 467 -3.95 -6.77 -15.36
C ASN A 467 -4.70 -7.92 -14.68
N LEU A 468 -4.19 -9.14 -14.83
CA LEU A 468 -4.76 -10.34 -14.24
C LEU A 468 -3.69 -11.20 -13.57
N SER A 469 -3.90 -11.52 -12.28
CA SER A 469 -3.02 -12.40 -11.52
C SER A 469 -3.79 -13.53 -10.84
N PHE A 470 -3.40 -14.77 -11.16
CA PHE A 470 -3.83 -16.01 -10.49
C PHE A 470 -2.63 -16.82 -9.97
N GLU A 471 -1.51 -16.17 -9.67
CA GLU A 471 -0.32 -16.84 -9.14
C GLU A 471 -0.66 -17.80 -7.98
N GLY A 472 -0.05 -18.98 -7.96
CA GLY A 472 -0.23 -20.01 -6.95
C GLY A 472 -1.61 -20.68 -6.95
N ARG A 473 -2.50 -20.40 -7.90
CA ARG A 473 -3.77 -21.13 -8.07
C ARG A 473 -3.54 -22.46 -8.77
N ASN A 474 -2.94 -23.42 -8.06
CA ASN A 474 -2.55 -24.73 -8.62
C ASN A 474 -3.73 -25.56 -9.18
N HIS A 475 -4.96 -25.23 -8.82
CA HIS A 475 -6.18 -25.86 -9.34
C HIS A 475 -6.69 -25.28 -10.66
N LEU A 476 -6.07 -24.19 -11.15
CA LEU A 476 -6.42 -23.55 -12.42
C LEU A 476 -6.10 -24.49 -13.60
N LYS A 477 -7.09 -24.77 -14.44
CA LYS A 477 -6.98 -25.66 -15.60
C LYS A 477 -7.21 -24.93 -16.92
N ASP A 478 -6.84 -25.58 -18.02
CA ASP A 478 -7.05 -25.05 -19.38
C ASP A 478 -8.51 -24.70 -19.68
N SER A 479 -9.48 -25.43 -19.10
CA SER A 479 -10.91 -25.13 -19.23
C SER A 479 -11.29 -23.77 -18.65
N ASP A 480 -10.64 -23.37 -17.56
CA ASP A 480 -10.85 -22.07 -16.93
C ASP A 480 -10.29 -20.98 -17.83
N LEU A 481 -9.06 -21.13 -18.33
CA LEU A 481 -8.46 -20.19 -19.29
C LEU A 481 -9.33 -20.02 -20.54
N TYR A 482 -9.93 -21.10 -21.04
CA TYR A 482 -10.84 -21.05 -22.17
C TYR A 482 -12.05 -20.15 -21.89
N LEU A 483 -12.67 -20.24 -20.71
CA LEU A 483 -13.74 -19.35 -20.29
C LEU A 483 -13.26 -17.89 -20.22
N LEU A 484 -12.03 -17.67 -19.75
CA LEU A 484 -11.42 -16.34 -19.60
C LEU A 484 -11.07 -15.68 -20.93
N THR A 485 -10.76 -16.43 -22.00
CA THR A 485 -10.42 -15.86 -23.32
C THR A 485 -11.46 -14.87 -23.85
N ARG A 486 -12.72 -15.07 -23.48
CA ARG A 486 -13.86 -14.23 -23.91
C ARG A 486 -13.91 -12.87 -23.22
N TYR A 487 -13.24 -12.72 -22.08
CA TYR A 487 -13.28 -11.53 -21.24
C TYR A 487 -11.95 -10.78 -21.19
N CYS A 488 -10.86 -11.33 -21.74
CA CYS A 488 -9.50 -10.89 -21.40
C CYS A 488 -8.69 -10.36 -22.60
N LEU A 489 -9.33 -9.70 -23.57
CA LEU A 489 -8.69 -9.31 -24.85
C LEU A 489 -7.68 -8.16 -24.73
N ASN A 490 -7.86 -7.28 -23.73
CA ASN A 490 -7.06 -6.06 -23.54
C ASN A 490 -5.93 -6.22 -22.51
N LEU A 491 -5.64 -7.45 -22.08
CA LEU A 491 -4.61 -7.71 -21.08
C LEU A 491 -3.23 -7.22 -21.54
N SER A 492 -2.55 -6.52 -20.62
CA SER A 492 -1.16 -6.13 -20.69
C SER A 492 -0.28 -6.85 -19.68
N THR A 493 -0.84 -7.25 -18.53
CA THR A 493 -0.12 -7.95 -17.47
C THR A 493 -0.80 -9.26 -17.13
N ILE A 494 -0.05 -10.35 -17.17
CA ILE A 494 -0.50 -11.70 -16.80
C ILE A 494 0.48 -12.29 -15.79
N ASN A 495 -0.02 -12.79 -14.67
CA ASN A 495 0.76 -13.60 -13.74
C ASN A 495 0.01 -14.89 -13.38
N PHE A 496 0.48 -16.01 -13.91
CA PHE A 496 0.02 -17.37 -13.63
C PHE A 496 1.14 -18.24 -13.02
N GLY A 497 2.12 -17.62 -12.35
CA GLY A 497 3.19 -18.36 -11.70
C GLY A 497 2.67 -19.44 -10.76
N GLY A 498 3.28 -20.63 -10.77
CA GLY A 498 2.87 -21.76 -9.93
C GLY A 498 1.59 -22.48 -10.36
N CYS A 499 0.87 -22.03 -11.40
CA CYS A 499 -0.33 -22.71 -11.92
C CYS A 499 0.04 -23.99 -12.71
N SER A 500 0.53 -25.00 -11.99
CA SER A 500 1.17 -26.20 -12.53
C SER A 500 0.26 -27.11 -13.36
N GLN A 501 -1.07 -26.97 -13.26
CA GLN A 501 -2.03 -27.71 -14.08
C GLN A 501 -2.30 -27.09 -15.46
N LEU A 502 -1.76 -25.91 -15.74
CA LEU A 502 -1.86 -25.28 -17.06
C LEU A 502 -0.91 -25.93 -18.06
N THR A 503 -1.42 -26.27 -19.24
CA THR A 503 -0.61 -26.85 -20.32
C THR A 503 -0.14 -25.78 -21.31
N ASP A 504 0.91 -26.09 -22.09
CA ASP A 504 1.38 -25.23 -23.19
C ASP A 504 0.25 -24.91 -24.19
N LYS A 505 -0.66 -25.88 -24.43
CA LYS A 505 -1.80 -25.70 -25.35
C LYS A 505 -2.84 -24.73 -24.78
N GLY A 506 -3.20 -24.88 -23.51
CA GLY A 506 -4.14 -23.98 -22.83
C GLY A 506 -3.62 -22.54 -22.79
N LEU A 507 -2.35 -22.38 -22.40
CA LEU A 507 -1.66 -21.09 -22.41
C LEU A 507 -1.58 -20.48 -23.81
N SER A 508 -1.22 -21.26 -24.83
CA SER A 508 -1.13 -20.74 -26.21
C SER A 508 -2.47 -20.22 -26.73
N ILE A 509 -3.56 -20.95 -26.45
CA ILE A 509 -4.92 -20.52 -26.84
C ILE A 509 -5.27 -19.21 -26.13
N PHE A 510 -5.02 -19.13 -24.83
CA PHE A 510 -5.27 -17.93 -24.06
C PHE A 510 -4.48 -16.72 -24.57
N LEU A 511 -3.16 -16.88 -24.74
CA LEU A 511 -2.24 -15.82 -25.17
C LEU A 511 -2.50 -15.36 -26.61
N SER A 512 -2.98 -16.24 -27.50
CA SER A 512 -3.29 -15.88 -28.89
C SER A 512 -4.38 -14.81 -29.03
N SER A 513 -5.24 -14.67 -28.01
CA SER A 513 -6.30 -13.67 -27.98
C SER A 513 -5.82 -12.27 -27.55
N ILE A 514 -4.60 -12.16 -26.99
CA ILE A 514 -4.13 -10.99 -26.26
C ILE A 514 -3.28 -10.10 -27.15
N ARG A 515 -3.54 -8.78 -27.09
CA ARG A 515 -2.91 -7.84 -28.03
C ARG A 515 -1.83 -6.89 -27.48
N ASN A 516 -1.85 -6.58 -26.20
CA ASN A 516 -0.98 -5.51 -25.67
C ASN A 516 -0.11 -6.02 -24.52
N LEU A 517 0.36 -7.26 -24.61
CA LEU A 517 1.11 -7.92 -23.54
C LEU A 517 2.46 -7.24 -23.32
N THR A 518 2.66 -6.67 -22.13
CA THR A 518 3.90 -6.03 -21.69
C THR A 518 4.56 -6.79 -20.54
N LYS A 519 3.80 -7.53 -19.74
CA LYS A 519 4.29 -8.31 -18.61
C LYS A 519 3.71 -9.71 -18.62
N LEU A 520 4.58 -10.71 -18.72
CA LEU A 520 4.21 -12.13 -18.71
C LEU A 520 5.00 -12.86 -17.63
N GLN A 521 4.29 -13.40 -16.63
CA GLN A 521 4.87 -14.21 -15.57
C GLN A 521 4.15 -15.55 -15.52
N VAL A 522 4.88 -16.60 -15.88
CA VAL A 522 4.36 -17.99 -15.89
C VAL A 522 5.35 -19.00 -15.28
N PRO A 523 6.13 -18.64 -14.23
CA PRO A 523 7.11 -19.56 -13.66
C PRO A 523 6.45 -20.83 -13.14
N TYR A 524 7.15 -21.96 -13.22
CA TYR A 524 6.68 -23.28 -12.78
C TYR A 524 5.36 -23.73 -13.44
N THR A 525 5.12 -23.34 -14.69
CA THR A 525 4.03 -23.86 -15.53
C THR A 525 4.59 -24.73 -16.67
N ALA A 526 3.71 -25.28 -17.49
CA ALA A 526 4.10 -26.01 -18.70
C ALA A 526 4.25 -25.10 -19.94
N PHE A 527 4.54 -23.80 -19.77
CA PHE A 527 4.81 -22.87 -20.87
C PHE A 527 5.92 -23.41 -21.79
N GLY A 528 5.67 -23.40 -23.10
CA GLY A 528 6.55 -23.98 -24.11
C GLY A 528 6.44 -23.29 -25.46
N ARG A 529 6.81 -24.03 -26.52
CA ARG A 529 6.95 -23.49 -27.88
C ARG A 529 5.63 -22.96 -28.45
N LEU A 530 4.49 -23.58 -28.17
CA LEU A 530 3.19 -23.10 -28.67
C LEU A 530 2.85 -21.75 -28.06
N SER A 531 3.12 -21.58 -26.76
CA SER A 531 2.91 -20.32 -26.07
C SER A 531 3.86 -19.22 -26.57
N VAL A 532 5.13 -19.54 -26.85
CA VAL A 532 6.08 -18.58 -27.46
C VAL A 532 5.56 -18.09 -28.82
N ASN A 533 5.10 -19.01 -29.67
CA ASN A 533 4.52 -18.65 -30.97
C ASN A 533 3.30 -17.74 -30.81
N ALA A 534 2.42 -18.03 -29.85
CA ALA A 534 1.26 -17.20 -29.58
C ALA A 534 1.64 -15.78 -29.13
N VAL A 535 2.65 -15.64 -28.26
CA VAL A 535 3.15 -14.33 -27.79
C VAL A 535 3.73 -13.50 -28.93
N LEU A 536 4.50 -14.14 -29.82
CA LEU A 536 5.12 -13.49 -30.98
C LEU A 536 4.13 -13.27 -32.15
N GLY A 537 2.90 -13.77 -32.05
CA GLY A 537 1.88 -13.61 -33.08
C GLY A 537 2.04 -14.55 -34.28
N PHE A 538 2.78 -15.65 -34.16
CA PHE A 538 2.86 -16.68 -35.19
C PHE A 538 1.61 -17.57 -35.17
N SER A 539 0.98 -17.77 -36.32
CA SER A 539 -0.21 -18.63 -36.44
C SER A 539 0.14 -20.10 -36.15
N CYS A 540 -0.67 -20.74 -35.32
CA CYS A 540 -0.59 -22.18 -35.09
C CYS A 540 -1.26 -22.92 -36.26
N GLU A 541 -0.48 -23.54 -37.16
CA GLU A 541 -0.98 -24.30 -38.31
C GLU A 541 -1.75 -25.60 -37.94
N GLN A 542 -1.95 -25.90 -36.65
CA GLN A 542 -2.41 -27.21 -36.17
C GLN A 542 -3.81 -27.24 -35.53
N HIS A 543 -4.60 -26.17 -35.60
CA HIS A 543 -5.99 -26.20 -35.10
C HIS A 543 -6.94 -26.79 -36.15
N SER A 544 -7.03 -28.11 -36.21
CA SER A 544 -8.08 -28.85 -36.92
C SER A 544 -9.34 -29.07 -36.05
N ASP A 545 -9.69 -28.13 -35.17
CA ASP A 545 -10.96 -28.12 -34.45
C ASP A 545 -11.87 -27.06 -35.10
N GLU A 546 -12.93 -27.51 -35.79
CA GLU A 546 -13.87 -26.77 -36.66
C GLU A 546 -14.66 -25.60 -35.98
N LEU A 547 -14.32 -25.22 -34.75
CA LEU A 547 -15.04 -24.19 -33.97
C LEU A 547 -14.33 -22.82 -33.89
N TRP A 548 -13.06 -22.73 -34.29
CA TRP A 548 -12.24 -21.52 -34.15
C TRP A 548 -11.67 -20.99 -35.48
N SER A 549 -11.97 -21.64 -36.62
CA SER A 549 -11.43 -21.28 -37.94
C SER A 549 -12.04 -20.01 -38.55
N ASP A 550 -13.23 -19.60 -38.15
CA ASP A 550 -14.02 -18.67 -38.97
C ASP A 550 -13.91 -17.18 -38.60
N LYS A 551 -13.07 -16.81 -37.61
CA LYS A 551 -12.99 -15.40 -37.16
C LYS A 551 -11.60 -14.81 -36.88
N ILE A 552 -10.51 -15.56 -36.99
CA ILE A 552 -9.14 -15.05 -36.78
C ILE A 552 -8.32 -15.19 -38.07
N GLN A 553 -8.89 -14.71 -39.18
CA GLN A 553 -8.21 -14.61 -40.46
C GLN A 553 -8.43 -13.21 -41.04
N SER A 554 -7.62 -12.25 -40.60
CA SER A 554 -7.18 -11.09 -41.39
C SER A 554 -6.31 -10.17 -40.55
N ASP A 555 -5.17 -9.78 -41.12
CA ASP A 555 -4.23 -8.70 -40.73
C ASP A 555 -3.07 -9.08 -39.80
N PHE A 556 -2.17 -9.93 -40.31
CA PHE A 556 -0.85 -10.18 -39.73
C PHE A 556 0.16 -9.12 -40.22
N TYR A 557 0.29 -8.02 -39.50
CA TYR A 557 1.53 -7.24 -39.49
C TYR A 557 2.44 -7.83 -38.41
N THR A 558 3.74 -7.99 -38.72
CA THR A 558 4.78 -8.36 -37.76
C THR A 558 4.69 -7.45 -36.53
N ARG A 559 4.31 -8.03 -35.40
CA ARG A 559 4.11 -7.32 -34.15
C ARG A 559 5.47 -7.07 -33.50
N GLU A 560 5.80 -5.82 -33.19
CA GLU A 560 6.92 -5.56 -32.29
C GLU A 560 6.55 -6.05 -30.89
N CYS A 561 7.39 -6.90 -30.29
CA CYS A 561 7.14 -7.44 -28.95
C CYS A 561 7.38 -6.36 -27.90
N ALA A 562 6.31 -5.84 -27.31
CA ALA A 562 6.36 -4.78 -26.29
C ALA A 562 6.62 -5.32 -24.85
N LEU A 563 7.17 -6.54 -24.72
CA LEU A 563 7.43 -7.15 -23.42
C LEU A 563 8.52 -6.39 -22.66
N ALA A 564 8.15 -5.87 -21.50
CA ALA A 564 9.04 -5.26 -20.51
C ALA A 564 9.36 -6.21 -19.35
N THR A 565 8.51 -7.20 -19.06
CA THR A 565 8.75 -8.21 -18.01
C THR A 565 8.43 -9.60 -18.52
N LEU A 566 9.40 -10.51 -18.38
CA LEU A 566 9.27 -11.91 -18.74
C LEU A 566 9.82 -12.79 -17.61
N ASP A 567 8.95 -13.57 -17.00
CA ASP A 567 9.32 -14.56 -15.98
C ASP A 567 8.92 -15.98 -16.42
N LEU A 568 9.94 -16.79 -16.70
CA LEU A 568 9.85 -18.17 -17.16
C LEU A 568 10.53 -19.14 -16.19
N GLU A 569 10.82 -18.71 -14.95
CA GLU A 569 11.58 -19.52 -13.98
C GLU A 569 11.01 -20.95 -13.86
N GLY A 570 11.86 -21.96 -14.07
CA GLY A 570 11.47 -23.36 -13.90
C GLY A 570 10.37 -23.88 -14.83
N CYS A 571 10.06 -23.22 -15.95
CA CYS A 571 9.14 -23.74 -16.95
C CYS A 571 9.65 -25.06 -17.56
N LEU A 572 8.80 -26.09 -17.61
CA LEU A 572 9.24 -27.46 -17.90
C LEU A 572 9.31 -27.80 -19.40
N ASN A 573 8.54 -27.10 -20.24
CA ASN A 573 8.33 -27.46 -21.65
C ASN A 573 8.99 -26.50 -22.66
N ILE A 574 9.72 -25.49 -22.19
CA ILE A 574 10.36 -24.52 -23.07
C ILE A 574 11.79 -24.96 -23.43
N ASP A 575 12.09 -24.97 -24.73
CA ASP A 575 13.44 -25.27 -25.23
C ASP A 575 14.27 -23.99 -25.45
N ARG A 576 15.58 -24.18 -25.62
CA ARG A 576 16.55 -23.09 -25.80
C ARG A 576 16.23 -22.22 -27.02
N ASP A 577 15.86 -22.84 -28.13
CA ASP A 577 15.63 -22.12 -29.39
C ASP A 577 14.41 -21.20 -29.24
N SER A 578 13.36 -21.67 -28.57
CA SER A 578 12.15 -20.90 -28.26
C SER A 578 12.47 -19.72 -27.33
N ILE A 579 13.29 -19.91 -26.28
CA ILE A 579 13.75 -18.81 -25.41
C ILE A 579 14.53 -17.77 -26.23
N SER A 580 15.48 -18.24 -27.04
CA SER A 580 16.36 -17.36 -27.84
C SER A 580 15.56 -16.55 -28.85
N GLN A 581 14.56 -17.16 -29.48
CA GLN A 581 13.62 -16.49 -30.37
C GLN A 581 12.80 -15.43 -29.62
N LEU A 582 12.25 -15.75 -28.45
CA LEU A 582 11.42 -14.84 -27.67
C LEU A 582 12.20 -13.60 -27.21
N ILE A 583 13.38 -13.78 -26.62
CA ILE A 583 14.17 -12.64 -26.08
C ILE A 583 14.81 -11.81 -27.19
N LYS A 584 15.10 -12.40 -28.36
CA LYS A 584 15.61 -11.67 -29.52
C LYS A 584 14.59 -10.65 -30.03
N GLU A 585 13.31 -11.04 -30.07
CA GLU A 585 12.23 -10.18 -30.53
C GLU A 585 11.74 -9.21 -29.45
N ALA A 586 12.25 -9.27 -28.21
CA ALA A 586 11.82 -8.46 -27.06
C ALA A 586 12.92 -7.51 -26.53
N PRO A 587 13.33 -6.48 -27.28
CA PRO A 587 14.44 -5.59 -26.91
C PRO A 587 14.10 -4.64 -25.74
N LEU A 588 12.82 -4.45 -25.40
CA LEU A 588 12.35 -3.56 -24.34
C LEU A 588 12.33 -4.21 -22.95
N LEU A 589 12.83 -5.44 -22.81
CA LEU A 589 12.83 -6.14 -21.53
C LEU A 589 13.63 -5.38 -20.46
N GLU A 590 12.96 -5.10 -19.35
CA GLU A 590 13.53 -4.54 -18.13
C GLU A 590 13.73 -5.63 -17.06
N ASN A 591 12.83 -6.61 -17.00
CA ASN A 591 12.88 -7.70 -16.02
C ASN A 591 12.87 -9.05 -16.74
N LEU A 592 13.94 -9.82 -16.61
CA LEU A 592 14.10 -11.12 -17.24
C LEU A 592 14.48 -12.19 -16.21
N ASN A 593 13.57 -13.13 -15.98
CA ASN A 593 13.80 -14.28 -15.11
C ASN A 593 13.80 -15.57 -15.92
N LEU A 594 14.98 -16.18 -16.06
CA LEU A 594 15.23 -17.44 -16.77
C LEU A 594 15.82 -18.51 -15.84
N GLY A 595 15.64 -18.34 -14.51
CA GLY A 595 16.20 -19.26 -13.53
C GLY A 595 15.71 -20.70 -13.72
N PHE A 596 16.57 -21.67 -13.41
CA PHE A 596 16.31 -23.10 -13.51
C PHE A 596 15.98 -23.61 -14.93
N LEU A 597 16.20 -22.81 -15.97
CA LEU A 597 16.06 -23.22 -17.36
C LEU A 597 17.39 -23.72 -17.95
N SER A 598 17.30 -24.62 -18.93
CA SER A 598 18.47 -25.17 -19.61
C SER A 598 18.88 -24.29 -20.79
N LEU A 599 19.69 -23.26 -20.52
CA LEU A 599 20.26 -22.35 -21.54
C LEU A 599 21.76 -22.08 -21.32
N ASP A 600 22.44 -21.63 -22.37
CA ASP A 600 23.85 -21.21 -22.35
C ASP A 600 24.05 -19.83 -23.00
N ASP A 601 25.31 -19.43 -23.19
CA ASP A 601 25.65 -18.10 -23.70
C ASP A 601 25.03 -17.78 -25.08
N SER A 602 24.77 -18.80 -25.91
CA SER A 602 24.18 -18.59 -27.24
C SER A 602 22.83 -17.87 -27.16
N THR A 603 22.03 -18.18 -26.14
CA THR A 603 20.75 -17.51 -25.87
C THR A 603 20.98 -16.05 -25.49
N LEU A 604 21.86 -15.77 -24.51
CA LEU A 604 22.10 -14.39 -24.05
C LEU A 604 22.76 -13.50 -25.11
N LEU A 605 23.58 -14.06 -26.00
CA LEU A 605 24.21 -13.33 -27.08
C LEU A 605 23.22 -12.86 -28.17
N CYS A 606 22.03 -13.46 -28.24
CA CYS A 606 20.96 -13.02 -29.12
C CYS A 606 20.14 -11.86 -28.55
N PHE A 607 20.27 -11.56 -27.26
CA PHE A 607 19.58 -10.44 -26.64
C PHE A 607 20.25 -9.10 -27.02
N SER A 608 19.50 -8.24 -27.72
CA SER A 608 19.99 -6.93 -28.17
C SER A 608 19.47 -5.74 -27.35
N GLY A 609 18.71 -6.00 -26.28
CA GLY A 609 18.14 -4.95 -25.43
C GLY A 609 19.16 -4.27 -24.51
N THR A 610 18.88 -3.01 -24.18
CA THR A 610 19.73 -2.14 -23.32
C THR A 610 18.99 -1.62 -22.07
N SER A 611 17.77 -2.11 -21.83
CA SER A 611 16.89 -1.63 -20.76
C SER A 611 16.81 -2.57 -19.55
N LEU A 612 17.59 -3.67 -19.51
CA LEU A 612 17.52 -4.63 -18.41
C LEU A 612 17.91 -3.97 -17.08
N ASN A 613 16.98 -4.07 -16.15
CA ASN A 613 17.07 -3.63 -14.78
C ASN A 613 17.26 -4.83 -13.83
N ASN A 614 16.57 -5.95 -14.07
CA ASN A 614 16.64 -7.15 -13.26
C ASN A 614 16.88 -8.38 -14.13
N LEU A 615 17.90 -9.17 -13.77
CA LEU A 615 18.24 -10.41 -14.47
C LEU A 615 18.45 -11.56 -13.49
N ASN A 616 17.66 -12.62 -13.64
CA ASN A 616 17.83 -13.88 -12.93
C ASN A 616 18.19 -15.01 -13.90
N LEU A 617 19.38 -15.58 -13.69
CA LEU A 617 19.96 -16.70 -14.43
C LEU A 617 20.31 -17.87 -13.52
N GLN A 618 19.73 -17.93 -12.32
CA GLN A 618 20.04 -18.95 -11.34
C GLN A 618 19.97 -20.38 -11.91
N GLU A 619 20.93 -21.24 -11.57
CA GLU A 619 21.00 -22.66 -12.00
C GLU A 619 20.98 -22.87 -13.53
N THR A 620 21.44 -21.90 -14.32
CA THR A 620 21.59 -22.03 -15.78
C THR A 620 23.02 -22.48 -16.19
N GLN A 621 23.24 -22.75 -17.48
CA GLN A 621 24.52 -23.17 -18.03
C GLN A 621 25.33 -22.04 -18.68
N VAL A 622 25.01 -20.79 -18.35
CA VAL A 622 25.71 -19.58 -18.82
C VAL A 622 27.11 -19.49 -18.21
N THR A 623 28.02 -18.82 -18.92
CA THR A 623 29.40 -18.59 -18.47
C THR A 623 29.66 -17.09 -18.29
N GLU A 624 30.90 -16.73 -17.92
CA GLU A 624 31.34 -15.34 -17.85
C GLU A 624 31.19 -14.56 -19.17
N TYR A 625 31.16 -15.23 -20.32
CA TYR A 625 31.01 -14.57 -21.62
C TYR A 625 29.59 -14.01 -21.82
N GLY A 626 28.55 -14.79 -21.52
CA GLY A 626 27.16 -14.34 -21.59
C GLY A 626 26.87 -13.21 -20.60
N ILE A 627 27.37 -13.34 -19.35
CA ILE A 627 27.17 -12.31 -18.32
C ILE A 627 27.85 -11.00 -18.71
N ALA A 628 29.11 -11.05 -19.16
CA ALA A 628 29.81 -9.85 -19.58
C ALA A 628 29.17 -9.19 -20.80
N HIS A 629 28.57 -9.97 -21.71
CA HIS A 629 27.80 -9.43 -22.82
C HIS A 629 26.60 -8.61 -22.34
N ILE A 630 25.81 -9.12 -21.40
CA ILE A 630 24.65 -8.39 -20.87
C ILE A 630 25.07 -7.13 -20.09
N LEU A 631 26.06 -7.25 -19.20
CA LEU A 631 26.57 -6.12 -18.40
C LEU A 631 27.18 -5.02 -19.27
N LYS A 632 27.72 -5.37 -20.45
CA LYS A 632 28.22 -4.38 -21.41
C LYS A 632 27.12 -3.44 -21.90
N TRP A 633 25.92 -3.94 -22.12
CA TRP A 633 24.82 -3.21 -22.74
C TRP A 633 23.78 -2.68 -21.75
N ASN A 634 23.78 -3.17 -20.52
CA ASN A 634 22.79 -2.85 -19.48
C ASN A 634 23.50 -2.35 -18.22
N GLN A 635 24.00 -1.11 -18.26
CA GLN A 635 24.80 -0.53 -17.17
C GLN A 635 23.97 -0.17 -15.93
N HIS A 636 22.68 0.11 -16.12
CA HIS A 636 21.73 0.45 -15.05
C HIS A 636 21.13 -0.76 -14.32
N LEU A 637 21.73 -1.95 -14.47
CA LEU A 637 21.23 -3.17 -13.86
C LEU A 637 21.21 -3.06 -12.33
N ASN A 638 20.02 -3.14 -11.74
CA ASN A 638 19.81 -3.06 -10.28
C ASN A 638 19.87 -4.43 -9.60
N SER A 639 19.51 -5.51 -10.29
CA SER A 639 19.52 -6.85 -9.72
C SER A 639 20.14 -7.88 -10.67
N LEU A 640 21.08 -8.66 -10.14
CA LEU A 640 21.69 -9.79 -10.83
C LEU A 640 21.71 -11.03 -9.92
N ASN A 641 21.09 -12.12 -10.39
CA ASN A 641 21.18 -13.42 -9.75
C ASN A 641 21.82 -14.44 -10.70
N ILE A 642 23.03 -14.89 -10.35
CA ILE A 642 23.84 -15.87 -11.07
C ILE A 642 24.20 -17.07 -10.18
N ARG A 643 23.43 -17.30 -9.11
CA ARG A 643 23.67 -18.39 -8.17
C ARG A 643 23.50 -19.74 -8.88
N GLY A 644 24.36 -20.71 -8.58
CA GLY A 644 24.26 -22.05 -9.17
C GLY A 644 24.72 -22.16 -10.64
N CYS A 645 25.13 -21.07 -11.28
CA CYS A 645 25.73 -21.11 -12.63
C CYS A 645 27.15 -21.73 -12.60
N LYS A 646 27.22 -23.06 -12.58
CA LYS A 646 28.45 -23.83 -12.32
C LYS A 646 29.58 -23.63 -13.34
N LYS A 647 29.28 -23.11 -14.53
CA LYS A 647 30.26 -22.88 -15.60
C LYS A 647 30.96 -21.52 -15.52
N ILE A 648 30.51 -20.63 -14.63
CA ILE A 648 31.20 -19.35 -14.39
C ILE A 648 32.53 -19.63 -13.70
N THR A 649 33.60 -19.07 -14.25
CA THR A 649 34.95 -19.17 -13.68
C THR A 649 35.43 -17.85 -13.08
N SER A 650 36.61 -17.88 -12.43
CA SER A 650 37.28 -16.65 -11.96
C SER A 650 37.70 -15.71 -13.10
N ALA A 651 37.59 -16.12 -14.37
CA ALA A 651 37.82 -15.26 -15.53
C ALA A 651 36.78 -14.13 -15.64
N LEU A 652 35.66 -14.24 -14.93
CA LEU A 652 34.62 -13.20 -14.86
C LEU A 652 35.19 -11.83 -14.47
N ALA A 653 36.09 -11.77 -13.48
CA ALA A 653 36.74 -10.53 -13.06
C ALA A 653 37.45 -9.83 -14.24
N PHE A 654 38.28 -10.57 -14.98
CA PHE A 654 39.00 -10.03 -16.14
C PHE A 654 38.05 -9.56 -17.23
N LYS A 655 36.94 -10.28 -17.45
CA LYS A 655 35.99 -9.95 -18.51
C LYS A 655 35.17 -8.70 -18.19
N ILE A 656 34.76 -8.54 -16.93
CA ILE A 656 34.11 -7.33 -16.45
C ILE A 656 35.07 -6.14 -16.55
N SER A 657 36.31 -6.28 -16.06
CA SER A 657 37.31 -5.21 -16.14
C SER A 657 37.64 -4.82 -17.59
N ASP A 658 37.75 -5.78 -18.51
CA ASP A 658 37.95 -5.49 -19.94
C ASP A 658 36.74 -4.77 -20.56
N THR A 659 35.54 -5.08 -20.10
CA THR A 659 34.30 -4.42 -20.54
C THR A 659 34.25 -2.97 -20.08
N ILE A 660 34.52 -2.71 -18.79
CA ILE A 660 34.58 -1.37 -18.20
C ILE A 660 35.64 -0.53 -18.92
N ARG A 661 36.86 -1.06 -19.05
CA ARG A 661 37.98 -0.35 -19.72
C ARG A 661 37.67 0.01 -21.17
N LYS A 662 36.99 -0.87 -21.90
CA LYS A 662 36.59 -0.61 -23.29
C LYS A 662 35.49 0.44 -23.40
N GLN A 663 34.63 0.57 -22.40
CA GLN A 663 33.60 1.61 -22.33
C GLN A 663 34.22 2.98 -22.03
N ASP A 664 35.17 3.05 -21.08
CA ASP A 664 35.92 4.29 -20.76
C ASP A 664 36.68 4.83 -21.98
N ALA A 665 37.27 3.96 -22.79
CA ALA A 665 37.99 4.33 -24.01
C ALA A 665 37.09 4.85 -25.14
N LEU A 666 35.78 4.60 -25.08
CA LEU A 666 34.80 5.03 -26.09
C LEU A 666 34.16 6.39 -25.76
N ASN A 667 34.60 7.11 -24.71
CA ASN A 667 34.05 8.40 -24.28
C ASN A 667 32.51 8.39 -24.11
N ILE A 668 31.93 7.23 -23.76
CA ILE A 668 30.55 7.16 -23.28
C ILE A 668 30.61 7.60 -21.82
N GLY A 669 30.75 8.91 -21.60
CA GLY A 669 31.05 9.46 -20.29
C GLY A 669 29.90 9.22 -19.33
N MET A 670 30.12 8.46 -18.26
CA MET A 670 29.32 8.47 -17.04
C MET A 670 30.19 7.88 -15.91
N ALA A 671 30.54 8.69 -14.91
CA ALA A 671 31.30 8.26 -13.73
C ALA A 671 30.40 7.86 -12.54
N GLU A 672 29.12 7.51 -12.80
CA GLU A 672 28.15 7.08 -11.79
C GLU A 672 27.24 5.95 -12.32
N THR A 673 27.80 4.97 -13.05
CA THR A 673 27.01 4.14 -13.97
C THR A 673 26.26 2.96 -13.40
N SER A 674 26.50 2.52 -12.16
CA SER A 674 25.95 1.26 -11.68
C SER A 674 25.25 1.39 -10.33
N THR A 675 23.98 1.04 -10.34
CA THR A 675 23.00 1.16 -9.25
C THR A 675 22.70 -0.18 -8.59
N LEU A 676 23.58 -1.18 -8.71
CA LEU A 676 23.30 -2.56 -8.28
C LEU A 676 22.91 -2.60 -6.79
N LYS A 677 21.64 -2.93 -6.54
CA LYS A 677 21.05 -3.03 -5.19
C LYS A 677 21.04 -4.47 -4.68
N CYS A 678 20.93 -5.44 -5.59
CA CYS A 678 20.79 -6.85 -5.25
C CYS A 678 21.75 -7.71 -6.07
N LEU A 679 22.61 -8.48 -5.38
CA LEU A 679 23.54 -9.41 -6.02
C LEU A 679 23.47 -10.78 -5.34
N ALA A 680 23.15 -11.80 -6.13
CA ALA A 680 23.23 -13.19 -5.71
C ALA A 680 24.24 -13.94 -6.60
N ALA A 681 25.27 -14.50 -5.97
CA ALA A 681 26.39 -15.13 -6.68
C ALA A 681 26.81 -16.46 -6.05
N GLY A 682 27.53 -17.29 -6.80
CA GLY A 682 28.04 -18.59 -6.34
C GLY A 682 29.36 -18.94 -7.03
N TRP A 683 29.41 -20.08 -7.72
CA TRP A 683 30.55 -20.52 -8.53
C TRP A 683 31.21 -19.41 -9.35
N GLY A 684 32.55 -19.36 -9.34
CA GLY A 684 33.34 -18.37 -10.07
C GLY A 684 33.39 -16.98 -9.44
N PHE A 685 32.58 -16.71 -8.41
CA PHE A 685 32.63 -15.45 -7.67
C PHE A 685 33.75 -15.48 -6.62
N THR A 686 34.75 -14.61 -6.79
CA THR A 686 35.97 -14.55 -5.98
C THR A 686 36.24 -13.12 -5.51
N ASP A 687 37.22 -12.92 -4.62
CA ASP A 687 37.69 -11.59 -4.20
C ASP A 687 38.03 -10.69 -5.39
N SER A 688 38.64 -11.24 -6.43
CA SER A 688 38.98 -10.47 -7.65
C SER A 688 37.73 -9.98 -8.37
N THR A 689 36.69 -10.82 -8.47
CA THR A 689 35.40 -10.43 -9.08
C THR A 689 34.69 -9.39 -8.23
N PHE A 690 34.67 -9.59 -6.91
CA PHE A 690 34.10 -8.64 -5.96
C PHE A 690 34.79 -7.26 -6.05
N MET A 691 36.13 -7.24 -6.11
CA MET A 691 36.91 -6.02 -6.26
C MET A 691 36.71 -5.35 -7.63
N ALA A 692 36.60 -6.13 -8.71
CA ALA A 692 36.29 -5.60 -10.03
C ALA A 692 34.91 -4.91 -10.09
N LEU A 693 33.96 -5.40 -9.29
CA LEU A 693 32.61 -4.82 -9.16
C LEU A 693 32.51 -3.76 -8.06
N LYS A 694 33.55 -3.53 -7.24
CA LYS A 694 33.52 -2.64 -6.07
C LYS A 694 32.87 -1.26 -6.31
N PRO A 695 33.13 -0.53 -7.42
CA PRO A 695 32.46 0.74 -7.68
C PRO A 695 30.94 0.63 -7.72
N SER A 696 30.42 -0.51 -8.19
CA SER A 696 29.00 -0.81 -8.36
C SER A 696 28.29 -1.31 -7.11
N LEU A 697 29.01 -1.66 -6.06
CA LEU A 697 28.44 -2.32 -4.88
C LEU A 697 28.13 -1.35 -3.73
N ARG A 698 28.46 -0.05 -3.82
CA ARG A 698 28.26 0.90 -2.70
C ARG A 698 26.81 1.09 -2.29
N HIS A 699 25.87 0.86 -3.21
CA HIS A 699 24.43 0.95 -2.99
C HIS A 699 23.76 -0.43 -2.80
N LEU A 700 24.56 -1.48 -2.59
CA LEU A 700 24.05 -2.83 -2.43
C LEU A 700 23.30 -2.95 -1.10
N GLN A 701 22.03 -3.31 -1.19
CA GLN A 701 21.12 -3.52 -0.06
C GLN A 701 20.94 -5.00 0.25
N SER A 702 21.05 -5.87 -0.76
CA SER A 702 20.93 -7.32 -0.62
C SER A 702 22.12 -8.05 -1.25
N PHE A 703 22.78 -8.87 -0.45
CA PHE A 703 23.93 -9.67 -0.89
C PHE A 703 23.75 -11.14 -0.49
N SER A 704 23.76 -12.01 -1.49
CA SER A 704 23.67 -13.46 -1.29
C SER A 704 24.86 -14.18 -1.90
N LEU A 705 25.55 -14.96 -1.07
CA LEU A 705 26.66 -15.83 -1.46
C LEU A 705 26.23 -17.28 -1.30
N GLY A 706 26.10 -17.97 -2.42
CA GLY A 706 25.75 -19.38 -2.50
C GLY A 706 26.96 -20.29 -2.70
N LEU A 707 26.69 -21.59 -2.79
CA LEU A 707 27.70 -22.62 -3.03
C LEU A 707 28.65 -22.27 -4.17
N GLY A 708 29.95 -22.46 -3.94
CA GLY A 708 31.01 -22.28 -4.93
C GLY A 708 31.64 -20.88 -4.96
N SER A 709 31.10 -19.90 -4.23
CA SER A 709 31.78 -18.63 -4.02
C SER A 709 33.05 -18.80 -3.18
N ARG A 710 34.07 -18.00 -3.47
CA ARG A 710 35.37 -18.01 -2.79
C ARG A 710 35.75 -16.60 -2.38
N ILE A 711 34.98 -16.03 -1.46
CA ILE A 711 35.28 -14.74 -0.83
C ILE A 711 36.09 -14.99 0.44
N SER A 712 37.20 -14.28 0.62
CA SER A 712 38.04 -14.43 1.81
C SER A 712 37.41 -13.80 3.05
N GLU A 713 37.76 -14.33 4.22
CA GLU A 713 37.30 -13.79 5.51
C GLU A 713 37.71 -12.33 5.71
N CYS A 714 38.81 -11.88 5.12
CA CYS A 714 39.25 -10.48 5.17
C CYS A 714 38.29 -9.52 4.46
N VAL A 715 37.63 -9.98 3.38
CA VAL A 715 36.60 -9.20 2.68
C VAL A 715 35.29 -9.23 3.46
N LEU A 716 34.92 -10.41 4.00
CA LEU A 716 33.70 -10.57 4.80
C LEU A 716 33.75 -9.77 6.12
N SER A 717 34.88 -9.72 6.81
CA SER A 717 35.00 -8.98 8.07
C SER A 717 34.87 -7.47 7.89
N ASN A 718 35.31 -6.93 6.75
CA ASN A 718 35.26 -5.50 6.42
C ASN A 718 34.06 -5.13 5.53
N LEU A 719 33.06 -6.00 5.48
CA LEU A 719 31.95 -5.87 4.53
C LEU A 719 31.10 -4.61 4.79
N HIS A 720 30.99 -4.19 6.05
CA HIS A 720 30.30 -2.96 6.45
C HIS A 720 30.95 -1.68 5.90
N GLU A 721 32.28 -1.64 5.71
CA GLU A 721 32.97 -0.50 5.10
C GLU A 721 32.73 -0.43 3.59
N ILE A 722 32.60 -1.59 2.96
CA ILE A 722 32.46 -1.71 1.51
C ILE A 722 30.99 -1.56 1.09
N LEU A 723 30.07 -2.09 1.89
CA LEU A 723 28.62 -2.16 1.65
C LEU A 723 27.85 -1.50 2.81
N PRO A 724 27.90 -0.17 2.95
CA PRO A 724 27.34 0.54 4.11
C PRO A 724 25.80 0.53 4.18
N GLN A 725 25.12 0.20 3.07
CA GLN A 725 23.67 0.17 2.96
C GLN A 725 23.09 -1.26 3.02
N LEU A 726 23.91 -2.25 3.40
CA LEU A 726 23.48 -3.64 3.41
C LEU A 726 22.43 -3.90 4.50
N GLU A 727 21.23 -4.29 4.07
CA GLU A 727 20.13 -4.66 4.96
C GLU A 727 19.90 -6.17 4.99
N ASP A 728 20.29 -6.88 3.93
CA ASP A 728 19.98 -8.30 3.74
C ASP A 728 21.23 -9.11 3.38
N LEU A 729 21.61 -10.03 4.26
CA LEU A 729 22.75 -10.90 4.06
C LEU A 729 22.34 -12.37 4.09
N SER A 730 22.67 -13.09 3.01
CA SER A 730 22.42 -14.53 2.89
C SER A 730 23.72 -15.25 2.56
N LEU A 731 24.18 -16.09 3.49
CA LEU A 731 25.36 -16.92 3.33
C LEU A 731 24.91 -18.37 3.29
N VAL A 732 25.15 -19.05 2.17
CA VAL A 732 24.70 -20.42 1.94
C VAL A 732 25.86 -21.28 1.46
N PHE A 733 26.12 -22.38 2.16
CA PHE A 733 27.27 -23.27 1.94
C PHE A 733 28.63 -22.56 1.96
N GLN A 734 28.80 -21.58 2.86
CA GLN A 734 30.08 -20.91 3.08
C GLN A 734 30.89 -21.57 4.20
N ALA A 735 32.21 -21.60 4.07
CA ALA A 735 33.13 -22.02 5.14
C ALA A 735 33.76 -20.75 5.74
N ILE A 736 33.35 -20.40 6.96
CA ILE A 736 33.70 -19.14 7.62
C ILE A 736 34.03 -19.45 9.09
N SER A 737 35.06 -18.82 9.64
CA SER A 737 35.39 -18.92 11.06
C SER A 737 34.34 -18.23 11.95
N GLY A 738 34.16 -18.73 13.18
CA GLY A 738 33.27 -18.09 14.16
C GLY A 738 33.67 -16.65 14.47
N SER A 739 34.97 -16.36 14.54
CA SER A 739 35.51 -15.00 14.72
C SER A 739 35.11 -14.04 13.59
N CYS A 740 35.20 -14.46 12.33
CA CYS A 740 34.79 -13.65 11.19
C CYS A 740 33.29 -13.33 11.26
N MET A 741 32.44 -14.30 11.62
CA MET A 741 31.00 -14.09 11.78
C MET A 741 30.66 -13.13 12.92
N LEU A 742 31.36 -13.21 14.05
CA LEU A 742 31.17 -12.27 15.17
C LEU A 742 31.53 -10.84 14.76
N ASP A 743 32.66 -10.66 14.08
CA ASP A 743 33.09 -9.34 13.60
C ASP A 743 32.11 -8.75 12.58
N LEU A 744 31.64 -9.57 11.64
CA LEU A 744 30.63 -9.19 10.66
C LEU A 744 29.34 -8.68 11.33
N LEU A 745 28.79 -9.44 12.28
CA LEU A 745 27.51 -9.09 12.92
C LEU A 745 27.63 -7.91 13.87
N LYS A 746 28.77 -7.79 14.57
CA LYS A 746 29.05 -6.68 15.48
C LYS A 746 28.97 -5.32 14.77
N HIS A 747 29.49 -5.24 13.54
CA HIS A 747 29.52 -4.00 12.75
C HIS A 747 28.33 -3.85 11.78
N GLY A 748 27.56 -4.91 11.53
CA GLY A 748 26.42 -4.94 10.60
C GLY A 748 25.08 -4.47 11.19
N GLN A 749 25.04 -3.34 11.90
CA GLN A 749 23.83 -2.90 12.64
C GLN A 749 22.64 -2.47 11.76
N ALA A 750 22.86 -2.26 10.46
CA ALA A 750 21.80 -1.95 9.49
C ALA A 750 21.03 -3.20 9.01
N LEU A 751 21.51 -4.41 9.31
CA LEU A 751 20.90 -5.65 8.85
C LEU A 751 19.51 -5.87 9.43
N LYS A 752 18.55 -6.15 8.55
CA LYS A 752 17.16 -6.50 8.86
C LYS A 752 16.87 -7.97 8.60
N ARG A 753 17.59 -8.61 7.67
CA ARG A 753 17.46 -10.05 7.39
C ARG A 753 18.81 -10.73 7.36
N LEU A 754 18.92 -11.84 8.10
CA LEU A 754 20.11 -12.68 8.17
C LEU A 754 19.74 -14.13 7.86
N GLU A 755 20.40 -14.71 6.86
CA GLU A 755 20.28 -16.11 6.49
C GLU A 755 21.65 -16.79 6.53
N LEU A 756 21.77 -17.83 7.37
CA LEU A 756 22.93 -18.71 7.46
C LEU A 756 22.49 -20.15 7.20
N CYS A 757 22.75 -20.65 5.99
CA CYS A 757 22.28 -21.96 5.56
C CYS A 757 23.44 -22.89 5.21
N HIS A 758 23.56 -24.01 5.92
CA HIS A 758 24.60 -25.00 5.68
C HIS A 758 26.02 -24.42 5.70
N CYS A 759 26.25 -23.38 6.50
CA CYS A 759 27.58 -22.81 6.67
C CYS A 759 28.40 -23.70 7.61
N PHE A 760 29.65 -23.99 7.24
CA PHE A 760 30.59 -24.72 8.08
C PHE A 760 31.23 -23.72 9.05
N VAL A 761 30.46 -23.34 10.08
CA VAL A 761 30.87 -22.41 11.13
C VAL A 761 30.68 -23.12 12.48
N GLU A 762 31.71 -23.11 13.33
CA GLU A 762 31.53 -23.42 14.76
C GLU A 762 30.84 -22.22 15.41
N LEU A 763 29.52 -22.12 15.21
CA LEU A 763 28.71 -21.11 15.89
C LEU A 763 28.63 -21.46 17.38
N SER A 764 28.72 -20.44 18.23
CA SER A 764 28.47 -20.53 19.66
C SER A 764 27.33 -19.58 20.05
N HIS A 765 26.87 -19.70 21.29
CA HIS A 765 25.84 -18.82 21.89
C HIS A 765 26.18 -17.32 21.80
N GLU A 766 27.47 -16.97 21.64
CA GLU A 766 27.94 -15.58 21.52
C GLU A 766 27.31 -14.85 20.33
N ILE A 767 26.92 -15.56 19.26
CA ILE A 767 26.32 -14.94 18.08
C ILE A 767 25.00 -14.20 18.41
N ILE A 768 24.18 -14.76 19.32
CA ILE A 768 22.91 -14.16 19.73
C ILE A 768 23.16 -12.84 20.46
N HIS A 769 24.32 -12.69 21.09
CA HIS A 769 24.65 -11.47 21.82
C HIS A 769 25.00 -10.30 20.91
N VAL A 770 25.64 -10.58 19.77
CA VAL A 770 26.13 -9.57 18.82
C VAL A 770 25.20 -9.35 17.62
N MET A 771 24.16 -10.18 17.46
CA MET A 771 23.15 -10.02 16.41
C MET A 771 22.51 -8.62 16.45
N PRO A 772 22.23 -8.02 15.27
CA PRO A 772 21.55 -6.73 15.18
C PRO A 772 20.14 -6.79 15.78
N THR A 773 19.81 -5.81 16.62
CA THR A 773 18.51 -5.77 17.32
C THR A 773 17.33 -5.42 16.41
N ALA A 774 17.60 -4.82 15.25
CA ALA A 774 16.60 -4.46 14.24
C ALA A 774 16.20 -5.64 13.31
N LEU A 775 16.66 -6.86 13.59
CA LEU A 775 16.32 -8.04 12.79
C LEU A 775 14.81 -8.29 12.77
N THR A 776 14.29 -8.52 11.57
CA THR A 776 12.89 -8.86 11.29
C THR A 776 12.75 -10.30 10.80
N SER A 777 13.80 -10.84 10.15
CA SER A 777 13.85 -12.21 9.65
C SER A 777 15.18 -12.86 9.98
N LEU A 778 15.11 -14.04 10.60
CA LEU A 778 16.28 -14.85 10.95
C LEU A 778 16.08 -16.28 10.42
N ARG A 779 17.05 -16.73 9.60
CA ARG A 779 17.11 -18.10 9.11
C ARG A 779 18.44 -18.74 9.46
N LEU A 780 18.36 -19.85 10.20
CA LEU A 780 19.51 -20.64 10.61
C LEU A 780 19.26 -22.11 10.24
N GLU A 781 20.05 -22.65 9.33
CA GLU A 781 19.92 -24.04 8.87
C GLU A 781 21.22 -24.81 9.02
N ARG A 782 21.22 -25.85 9.88
CA ARG A 782 22.38 -26.72 10.21
C ARG A 782 23.54 -25.95 10.87
N GLY A 783 24.38 -26.64 11.65
CA GLY A 783 25.50 -26.00 12.39
C GLY A 783 25.09 -25.23 13.67
N ILE A 784 23.85 -25.43 14.13
CA ILE A 784 23.24 -24.79 15.31
C ILE A 784 22.78 -25.81 16.36
N GLU A 785 23.44 -26.98 16.41
CA GLU A 785 23.08 -28.05 17.36
C GLU A 785 23.25 -27.62 18.82
N TRP A 786 24.08 -26.60 19.08
CA TRP A 786 24.29 -26.01 20.40
C TRP A 786 23.08 -25.25 20.94
N MET A 787 22.10 -24.88 20.11
CA MET A 787 20.98 -24.03 20.52
C MET A 787 20.03 -24.77 21.47
N THR A 788 19.81 -24.20 22.65
CA THR A 788 18.97 -24.71 23.74
C THR A 788 17.76 -23.81 23.99
N ASP A 789 16.83 -24.25 24.85
CA ASP A 789 15.67 -23.44 25.24
C ASP A 789 16.08 -22.08 25.86
N ALA A 790 17.20 -22.04 26.60
CA ALA A 790 17.73 -20.79 27.18
C ALA A 790 18.20 -19.80 26.10
N ASP A 791 18.72 -20.31 24.98
CA ASP A 791 19.14 -19.48 23.85
C ASP A 791 17.94 -18.89 23.11
N ILE A 792 16.84 -19.63 23.01
CA ILE A 792 15.56 -19.12 22.47
C ILE A 792 14.99 -18.03 23.40
N GLU A 793 15.01 -18.24 24.71
CA GLU A 793 14.59 -17.22 25.70
C GLU A 793 15.42 -15.94 25.55
N LEU A 794 16.75 -16.06 25.38
CA LEU A 794 17.63 -14.92 25.12
C LEU A 794 17.30 -14.24 23.79
N LEU A 795 17.11 -15.01 22.71
CA LEU A 795 16.80 -14.49 21.38
C LEU A 795 15.51 -13.66 21.40
N VAL A 796 14.46 -14.20 22.02
CA VAL A 796 13.16 -13.55 22.21
C VAL A 796 13.30 -12.27 23.03
N SER A 797 14.10 -12.28 24.10
CA SER A 797 14.28 -11.10 24.97
C SER A 797 14.89 -9.91 24.22
N LYS A 798 15.79 -10.17 23.26
CA LYS A 798 16.54 -9.14 22.52
C LYS A 798 15.87 -8.70 21.23
N HIS A 799 15.13 -9.58 20.56
CA HIS A 799 14.62 -9.33 19.20
C HIS A 799 13.09 -9.36 19.18
N GLN A 800 12.47 -8.30 19.70
CA GLN A 800 11.01 -8.16 19.75
C GLN A 800 10.39 -7.86 18.38
N THR A 801 11.21 -7.42 17.41
CA THR A 801 10.79 -7.09 16.04
C THR A 801 10.75 -8.29 15.09
N LEU A 802 11.12 -9.48 15.56
CA LEU A 802 11.20 -10.66 14.71
C LEU A 802 9.79 -11.12 14.30
N THR A 803 9.58 -11.23 13.00
CA THR A 803 8.31 -11.69 12.41
C THR A 803 8.46 -12.98 11.62
N SER A 804 9.69 -13.33 11.25
CA SER A 804 10.01 -14.51 10.45
C SER A 804 11.16 -15.30 11.08
N LEU A 805 10.91 -16.58 11.41
CA LEU A 805 11.90 -17.47 12.00
C LEU A 805 11.97 -18.79 11.22
N TYR A 806 13.17 -19.16 10.80
CA TYR A 806 13.45 -20.44 10.16
C TYR A 806 14.58 -21.14 10.91
N LEU A 807 14.26 -22.25 11.56
CA LEU A 807 15.24 -23.08 12.27
C LEU A 807 15.25 -24.47 11.65
N THR A 808 16.44 -24.94 11.27
CA THR A 808 16.64 -26.32 10.82
C THR A 808 17.80 -26.99 11.55
N GLY A 809 17.53 -28.12 12.21
CA GLY A 809 18.55 -28.95 12.85
C GLY A 809 18.90 -28.58 14.30
N CYS A 810 18.07 -27.81 15.01
CA CYS A 810 18.28 -27.48 16.43
C CYS A 810 17.86 -28.65 17.34
N LYS A 811 18.74 -29.65 17.52
CA LYS A 811 18.39 -30.92 18.18
C LYS A 811 18.08 -30.82 19.68
N ASN A 812 18.59 -29.79 20.36
CA ASN A 812 18.50 -29.63 21.83
C ASN A 812 17.29 -28.80 22.29
N LEU A 813 16.38 -28.45 21.38
CA LEU A 813 15.17 -27.70 21.70
C LEU A 813 14.03 -28.63 22.14
N THR A 814 13.30 -28.20 23.19
CA THR A 814 12.17 -28.94 23.78
C THR A 814 10.84 -28.20 23.54
N PRO A 815 9.68 -28.78 23.91
CA PRO A 815 8.39 -28.10 23.79
C PRO A 815 8.32 -26.72 24.47
N ARG A 816 9.16 -26.48 25.50
CA ARG A 816 9.26 -25.17 26.16
C ARG A 816 9.65 -24.06 25.18
N SER A 817 10.55 -24.33 24.23
CA SER A 817 10.92 -23.35 23.20
C SER A 817 9.74 -22.92 22.33
N LEU A 818 8.90 -23.88 21.93
CA LEU A 818 7.74 -23.57 21.07
C LEU A 818 6.71 -22.74 21.84
N GLU A 819 6.50 -23.02 23.12
CA GLU A 819 5.67 -22.18 23.99
C GLU A 819 6.23 -20.76 24.15
N THR A 820 7.52 -20.62 24.42
CA THR A 820 8.18 -19.30 24.55
C THR A 820 8.03 -18.49 23.26
N ILE A 821 8.30 -19.11 22.11
CA ILE A 821 8.11 -18.51 20.78
C ILE A 821 6.66 -18.04 20.60
N SER A 822 5.68 -18.91 20.87
CA SER A 822 4.27 -18.61 20.66
C SER A 822 3.75 -17.47 21.55
N LYS A 823 4.21 -17.41 22.81
CA LYS A 823 3.77 -16.41 23.79
C LYS A 823 4.38 -15.03 23.51
N SER A 824 5.63 -15.00 23.05
CA SER A 824 6.38 -13.75 22.90
C SER A 824 6.29 -13.14 21.51
N TRP A 825 6.24 -13.95 20.44
CA TRP A 825 6.12 -13.45 19.06
C TRP A 825 4.73 -13.70 18.48
N GLN A 826 3.71 -13.08 19.08
CA GLN A 826 2.31 -13.25 18.65
C GLN A 826 2.03 -12.70 17.25
N ALA A 827 2.84 -11.74 16.79
CA ALA A 827 2.79 -11.15 15.45
C ALA A 827 3.61 -11.89 14.39
N MET A 828 4.14 -13.07 14.73
CA MET A 828 4.93 -13.88 13.81
C MET A 828 4.10 -14.28 12.59
N THR A 829 4.65 -14.04 11.40
CA THR A 829 3.99 -14.31 10.12
C THR A 829 4.55 -15.55 9.43
N TYR A 830 5.84 -15.87 9.66
CA TYR A 830 6.51 -17.06 9.10
C TYR A 830 7.22 -17.84 10.21
N LEU A 831 6.85 -19.12 10.36
CA LEU A 831 7.57 -20.06 11.22
C LEU A 831 7.90 -21.33 10.43
N THR A 832 9.19 -21.63 10.30
CA THR A 832 9.66 -22.92 9.78
C THR A 832 10.54 -23.58 10.82
N LEU A 833 10.13 -24.77 11.24
CA LEU A 833 10.91 -25.63 12.13
C LEU A 833 11.10 -26.98 11.43
N LYS A 834 12.35 -27.37 11.22
CA LYS A 834 12.70 -28.66 10.59
C LYS A 834 13.77 -29.35 11.41
N GLU A 835 13.55 -30.60 11.81
CA GLU A 835 14.54 -31.38 12.58
C GLU A 835 15.01 -30.69 13.89
N CYS A 836 14.17 -29.85 14.50
CA CYS A 836 14.48 -29.12 15.74
C CYS A 836 14.15 -29.93 17.01
N GLY A 837 14.77 -31.11 17.17
CA GLY A 837 14.66 -31.89 18.41
C GLY A 837 13.25 -32.35 18.74
N THR A 838 12.82 -32.13 20.00
CA THR A 838 11.49 -32.54 20.51
C THR A 838 10.51 -31.38 20.64
N MET A 839 10.77 -30.22 20.00
CA MET A 839 9.91 -29.02 20.10
C MET A 839 8.42 -29.28 19.84
N THR A 840 8.10 -30.19 18.93
CA THR A 840 6.72 -30.53 18.55
C THR A 840 6.21 -31.81 19.22
N LEU A 841 6.88 -32.31 20.26
CA LEU A 841 6.51 -33.55 20.97
C LEU A 841 5.10 -33.45 21.57
N ASN A 842 4.74 -32.29 22.14
CA ASN A 842 3.41 -32.01 22.71
C ASN A 842 2.40 -31.54 21.65
N GLY A 843 2.74 -31.63 20.36
CA GLY A 843 1.99 -31.04 19.27
C GLY A 843 2.25 -29.55 19.05
N GLY A 844 1.52 -28.95 18.10
CA GLY A 844 1.65 -27.52 17.74
C GLY A 844 0.52 -26.61 18.25
N GLY A 845 -0.32 -27.07 19.18
CA GLY A 845 -1.50 -26.32 19.63
C GLY A 845 -1.20 -24.96 20.29
N CYS A 846 -0.02 -24.77 20.87
CA CYS A 846 0.37 -23.46 21.41
C CYS A 846 0.47 -22.37 20.32
N LEU A 847 0.61 -22.74 19.05
CA LEU A 847 0.68 -21.80 17.93
C LEU A 847 -0.68 -21.18 17.56
N PHE A 848 -1.81 -21.67 18.08
CA PHE A 848 -3.13 -21.05 17.87
C PHE A 848 -3.19 -19.60 18.37
N VAL A 849 -2.33 -19.24 19.34
CA VAL A 849 -2.20 -17.87 19.85
C VAL A 849 -1.54 -16.94 18.81
N CYS A 850 -0.75 -17.47 17.87
CA CYS A 850 -0.09 -16.70 16.81
C CYS A 850 -1.04 -16.40 15.66
N LYS A 851 -2.04 -15.53 15.88
CA LYS A 851 -3.10 -15.24 14.91
C LYS A 851 -2.61 -14.57 13.60
N ALA A 852 -1.40 -14.01 13.61
CA ALA A 852 -0.77 -13.40 12.43
C ALA A 852 -0.05 -14.42 11.51
N LEU A 853 0.00 -15.70 11.90
CA LEU A 853 0.80 -16.71 11.21
C LEU A 853 0.22 -16.99 9.81
N LYS A 854 0.99 -16.63 8.78
CA LYS A 854 0.64 -16.85 7.36
C LYS A 854 1.25 -18.14 6.83
N HIS A 855 2.44 -18.49 7.33
CA HIS A 855 3.18 -19.67 6.90
C HIS A 855 3.72 -20.45 8.09
N LEU A 856 3.37 -21.73 8.13
CA LEU A 856 3.85 -22.68 9.11
C LEU A 856 4.39 -23.92 8.39
N THR A 857 5.65 -24.25 8.63
CA THR A 857 6.25 -25.52 8.20
C THR A 857 6.84 -26.22 9.40
N LEU A 858 6.36 -27.42 9.69
CA LEU A 858 6.85 -28.27 10.78
C LEU A 858 7.26 -29.62 10.20
N GLN A 859 8.55 -29.95 10.29
CA GLN A 859 9.10 -31.23 9.80
C GLN A 859 9.86 -31.91 10.94
N HIS A 860 9.18 -32.79 11.70
CA HIS A 860 9.72 -33.37 12.93
C HIS A 860 9.25 -34.82 13.16
N SER A 861 9.83 -35.46 14.17
CA SER A 861 9.61 -36.84 14.61
C SER A 861 8.69 -36.99 15.83
N GLY A 862 8.00 -35.92 16.28
CA GLY A 862 7.05 -35.92 17.40
C GLY A 862 5.60 -36.26 16.99
N ALA A 863 4.62 -35.98 17.86
CA ALA A 863 3.20 -36.15 17.55
C ALA A 863 2.72 -35.27 16.37
N GLY A 864 3.55 -34.28 15.97
CA GLY A 864 3.30 -33.42 14.82
C GLY A 864 2.19 -32.42 15.10
N LEU A 865 1.57 -31.90 14.05
CA LEU A 865 0.30 -31.21 14.17
C LEU A 865 -0.80 -32.27 14.30
N ASP A 866 -1.83 -32.02 15.11
CA ASP A 866 -3.01 -32.90 15.14
C ASP A 866 -3.52 -33.11 13.69
N LYS A 867 -4.11 -34.28 13.36
CA LYS A 867 -4.68 -34.51 12.02
C LYS A 867 -5.70 -33.45 11.67
N ASP A 868 -6.41 -32.98 12.68
CA ASP A 868 -7.33 -31.87 12.56
C ASP A 868 -6.66 -30.52 12.80
N PHE A 869 -5.33 -30.35 12.93
CA PHE A 869 -4.75 -29.02 13.18
C PHE A 869 -5.02 -28.03 12.05
N VAL A 870 -4.85 -28.43 10.79
CA VAL A 870 -5.24 -27.54 9.68
C VAL A 870 -6.74 -27.36 9.72
N LYS A 871 -7.51 -28.39 10.04
CA LYS A 871 -8.96 -28.30 10.23
C LYS A 871 -9.36 -27.47 11.46
N CYS A 872 -8.58 -27.36 12.54
CA CYS A 872 -8.81 -26.73 13.85
C CYS A 872 -8.24 -25.33 13.88
N ALA A 873 -7.14 -25.07 13.17
CA ALA A 873 -6.71 -23.75 12.77
C ALA A 873 -7.72 -23.20 11.78
N LEU A 874 -8.09 -24.00 10.77
CA LEU A 874 -9.19 -23.68 9.88
C LEU A 874 -10.50 -23.68 10.62
N VAL A 875 -10.79 -24.37 11.72
CA VAL A 875 -12.08 -24.39 12.44
C VAL A 875 -12.08 -23.32 13.55
N GLU A 876 -10.97 -22.93 14.14
CA GLU A 876 -10.91 -21.64 14.85
C GLU A 876 -11.16 -20.46 13.89
N VAL A 877 -10.91 -20.69 12.60
CA VAL A 877 -11.17 -19.81 11.46
C VAL A 877 -12.59 -20.08 10.86
N THR A 878 -13.07 -21.32 10.75
CA THR A 878 -14.22 -21.85 9.97
C THR A 878 -15.08 -22.88 10.73
N ALA A 879 -14.96 -22.99 12.07
CA ALA A 879 -15.96 -23.60 13.00
C ALA A 879 -17.34 -23.02 12.80
N ASN A 880 -17.30 -21.96 11.99
CA ASN A 880 -18.16 -21.08 11.33
C ASN A 880 -19.38 -21.58 10.55
N GLN A 881 -19.28 -22.80 9.98
CA GLN A 881 -20.28 -23.41 9.11
C GLN A 881 -20.15 -24.95 9.02
N LEU A 882 -21.20 -25.64 9.51
CA LEU A 882 -21.70 -26.99 9.13
C LEU A 882 -21.25 -28.24 9.93
N LEU A 883 -21.99 -28.45 11.03
CA LEU A 883 -22.72 -29.70 11.25
C LEU A 883 -23.71 -29.97 10.07
N LYS A 884 -23.79 -31.24 9.63
CA LYS A 884 -24.65 -31.87 8.59
C LYS A 884 -23.98 -31.97 7.21
N THR A 885 -23.79 -33.12 6.56
CA THR A 885 -24.39 -34.47 6.68
C THR A 885 -23.58 -35.48 5.83
N ASN A 886 -23.38 -36.67 6.42
CA ASN A 886 -22.85 -37.96 5.91
C ASN A 886 -21.36 -38.07 5.58
#